data_AF-M0BPU9-F1
#
_entry.id   AF-M0BPU9-F1
#
_cell.length_a   1.000
_cell.length_b   1.000
_cell.length_c   1.000
_cell.angle_alpha   90.00
_cell.angle_beta   90.00
_cell.angle_gamma   90.00
#
_symmetry.space_group_name_H-M   'P 1'
#
loop_
_entity.id
_entity.type
_entity.pdbx_description
1 polymer ?
#
loop_
_entity_poly.entity_id
_entity_poly.type
_entity_poly.pdbx_seq_one_letter_code
_entity_poly.pdbx_strand_id
1 'polypeptide(L)'
;MTAYGVADLVVLALDSTGAVDERADGSATTAELSETIAFGESLADRVQLLAALSSLTRSGLVEESIDETDRTRYRLTDAGHDRAAELRAELTDERVTVFDGTDTVECDLCDVPEAVDISVAQALVRRSPSGELLLEDAFDDVVDRETVFDRLTAAFESLTTVDPTATVETDAGQPTTDTTQTIVVTGDAGVGKTTVVETFLDRVRERCADVFVGRSRPGGDAPFEPIEAALDAGDATTPAFDVDTVLETPDAETYRAHRTRLYGDVASWLETRAADAPVVLVVEDLQWADSATLDLLAHLHSSLAPAPVLLLCTYRGDGVDDADPLEERVGPDADEPTVLPLSPFDRETTATLVEHELGRRGVPAAFTDAVYTVTGGNPLFVVETVAAALEDGALDPRVDRYPTSTDALSAPGVVETTIRRRFDRLDDETRELVDVGALVDEPITVETLGALCALSPARLRDRVDLLVDAGIWRETDGGYRFRSDVLRSGARSALDADRRRERHGEIATLLAADDDPNHARIATHFDRADEAAAALEQYRLAAADAEATYAHDVAAAHYERALSIARDLDRDDDALALLESLGDSHYTRGEFDAADRYFRYVREATDEPDRIRRSYYYQARMHFEQSEYEQTKTFARRGLDVGGDEVTEAVCWLVDYLGSAHMKCGEHEAAREYFRTQRSYADSIDFDLSLGRSYQNLGNVAHNVGSVEEAVDLAERGAEILETVSAERELARCLNDLAIVYSSAGRNEAAAETFRRAHELAERTGNVRARILATNNLGTILQKEGNWSAAKRRYREVTDLADRAGDTNATALARWNASLIELSLGDLPAAIDGLERALATVDDAENVKNRVHYYTNLAWAYLLAERFDSAYRYVATGQRLAAEHDFVRLRITGAAYAGVIARMRGDVETAVEQQEQARARLESTDDVIAEWFLLDHLSRTYVAAGEPSRALDCARTAHERMPDGNPQETIRVDVSLGAALRAAGDAEAARDRLESALADASDLSALAEIRARRELARLERDEGNVDRAREHYEAGIELAASAGMTLYETQLSDEAALLDADVTVTDGE
;
A
#
# COMPACT_ATOMS: atom_id res chain seq x y z
N MET A 1 -49.62 -19.27 -16.76
CA MET A 1 -51.05 -18.97 -16.48
C MET A 1 -51.78 -18.52 -17.75
N THR A 2 -52.24 -19.42 -18.62
CA THR A 2 -52.97 -19.03 -19.85
C THR A 2 -54.27 -19.81 -20.09
N ALA A 3 -54.71 -20.67 -19.17
CA ALA A 3 -55.91 -21.49 -19.34
C ALA A 3 -57.19 -20.92 -18.69
N TYR A 4 -57.08 -20.23 -17.55
CA TYR A 4 -58.23 -19.75 -16.78
C TYR A 4 -58.16 -18.22 -16.59
N GLY A 5 -59.30 -17.54 -16.80
CA GLY A 5 -59.38 -16.08 -16.73
C GLY A 5 -59.81 -15.57 -15.35
N VAL A 6 -59.74 -14.25 -15.15
CA VAL A 6 -60.16 -13.58 -13.92
C VAL A 6 -61.61 -13.89 -13.55
N ALA A 7 -62.49 -14.08 -14.53
CA ALA A 7 -63.88 -14.47 -14.29
C ALA A 7 -64.01 -15.88 -13.69
N ASP A 8 -63.18 -16.84 -14.10
CA ASP A 8 -63.19 -18.20 -13.54
C ASP A 8 -62.66 -18.19 -12.10
N LEU A 9 -61.63 -17.39 -11.83
CA LEU A 9 -61.09 -17.18 -10.48
C LEU A 9 -62.14 -16.57 -9.53
N VAL A 10 -62.91 -15.59 -10.01
CA VAL A 10 -64.00 -14.97 -9.24
C VAL A 10 -65.12 -15.95 -8.94
N VAL A 11 -65.49 -16.82 -9.89
CA VAL A 11 -66.50 -17.87 -9.66
C VAL A 11 -66.01 -18.87 -8.61
N LEU A 12 -64.75 -19.32 -8.69
CA LEU A 12 -64.17 -20.25 -7.71
C LEU A 12 -64.07 -19.61 -6.31
N ALA A 13 -63.70 -18.33 -6.21
CA ALA A 13 -63.62 -17.60 -4.95
C ALA A 13 -64.99 -17.35 -4.29
N LEU A 14 -66.01 -17.00 -5.09
CA LEU A 14 -67.39 -16.86 -4.61
C LEU A 14 -67.99 -18.20 -4.16
N ASP A 15 -67.58 -19.31 -4.76
CA ASP A 15 -68.06 -20.63 -4.34
C ASP A 15 -67.37 -21.11 -3.05
N SER A 16 -66.08 -20.82 -2.86
CA SER A 16 -65.37 -21.14 -1.61
C SER A 16 -65.84 -20.33 -0.41
N THR A 17 -66.28 -19.08 -0.63
CA THR A 17 -66.83 -18.24 0.45
C THR A 17 -68.17 -18.76 1.01
N GLY A 18 -68.86 -19.65 0.29
CA GLY A 18 -70.05 -20.36 0.79
C GLY A 18 -69.76 -21.60 1.66
N ALA A 19 -68.53 -22.11 1.67
CA ALA A 19 -68.14 -23.34 2.38
C ALA A 19 -67.27 -23.11 3.62
N VAL A 20 -66.58 -21.96 3.72
CA VAL A 20 -65.55 -21.70 4.74
C VAL A 20 -66.03 -20.77 5.87
N ASP A 21 -67.09 -19.98 5.65
CA ASP A 21 -67.58 -19.00 6.62
C ASP A 21 -69.05 -19.34 6.98
N GLU A 22 -69.40 -19.44 8.26
CA GLU A 22 -70.77 -19.69 8.76
C GLU A 22 -71.74 -18.50 8.49
N ARG A 23 -71.65 -17.86 7.32
CA ARG A 23 -72.44 -16.71 6.90
C ARG A 23 -73.64 -17.17 6.08
N ALA A 24 -74.84 -16.82 6.54
CA ALA A 24 -76.10 -17.39 6.08
C ALA A 24 -76.51 -17.07 4.61
N ASP A 25 -75.74 -16.26 3.86
CA ASP A 25 -76.09 -15.86 2.48
C ASP A 25 -75.02 -16.05 1.39
N GLY A 26 -73.83 -16.58 1.69
CA GLY A 26 -72.82 -16.91 0.66
C GLY A 26 -72.42 -15.78 -0.29
N SER A 27 -72.47 -14.52 0.14
CA SER A 27 -72.12 -13.35 -0.67
C SER A 27 -70.80 -12.68 -0.21
N ALA A 28 -70.05 -12.07 -1.14
CA ALA A 28 -68.77 -11.41 -0.86
C ALA A 28 -68.67 -10.01 -1.50
N THR A 29 -67.92 -9.10 -0.87
CA THR A 29 -67.58 -7.78 -1.42
C THR A 29 -66.38 -7.86 -2.35
N THR A 30 -66.15 -6.81 -3.16
CA THR A 30 -64.96 -6.72 -4.03
C THR A 30 -63.64 -6.76 -3.27
N ALA A 31 -63.59 -6.22 -2.06
CA ALA A 31 -62.38 -6.24 -1.23
C ALA A 31 -62.09 -7.67 -0.76
N GLU A 32 -63.11 -8.38 -0.27
CA GLU A 32 -62.99 -9.77 0.18
C GLU A 32 -62.63 -10.70 -0.99
N LEU A 33 -63.16 -10.47 -2.19
CA LEU A 33 -62.79 -11.24 -3.38
C LEU A 33 -61.36 -10.97 -3.86
N SER A 34 -60.89 -9.72 -3.76
CA SER A 34 -59.50 -9.36 -4.07
C SER A 34 -58.53 -10.09 -3.15
N GLU A 35 -58.86 -10.13 -1.86
CA GLU A 35 -58.09 -10.83 -0.82
C GLU A 35 -58.10 -12.34 -1.06
N THR A 36 -59.28 -12.93 -1.30
CA THR A 36 -59.49 -14.38 -1.51
C THR A 36 -58.81 -14.92 -2.78
N ILE A 37 -58.58 -14.09 -3.79
CA ILE A 37 -57.87 -14.49 -5.03
C ILE A 37 -56.38 -14.14 -4.94
N ALA A 38 -55.96 -13.38 -3.93
CA ALA A 38 -54.64 -12.76 -3.84
C ALA A 38 -54.27 -11.97 -5.11
N PHE A 39 -55.28 -11.33 -5.70
CA PHE A 39 -55.06 -10.37 -6.78
C PHE A 39 -54.31 -9.18 -6.18
N GLY A 40 -53.12 -8.87 -6.72
CA GLY A 40 -52.21 -7.88 -6.18
C GLY A 40 -52.89 -6.54 -5.90
N GLU A 41 -52.33 -5.74 -5.00
CA GLU A 41 -52.94 -4.48 -4.55
C GLU A 41 -53.07 -3.40 -5.65
N SER A 42 -52.64 -3.72 -6.88
CA SER A 42 -52.61 -2.83 -8.04
C SER A 42 -54.00 -2.46 -8.58
N LEU A 43 -54.13 -1.24 -9.11
CA LEU A 43 -55.39 -0.75 -9.69
C LEU A 43 -55.81 -1.53 -10.96
N ALA A 44 -54.85 -2.07 -11.73
CA ALA A 44 -55.15 -2.86 -12.93
C ALA A 44 -55.87 -4.17 -12.58
N ASP A 45 -55.45 -4.79 -11.49
CA ASP A 45 -56.03 -6.02 -10.95
C ASP A 45 -57.46 -5.76 -10.44
N ARG A 46 -57.67 -4.62 -9.75
CA ARG A 46 -59.01 -4.17 -9.32
C ARG A 46 -59.94 -3.85 -10.49
N VAL A 47 -59.43 -3.27 -11.58
CA VAL A 47 -60.20 -3.00 -12.79
C VAL A 47 -60.59 -4.29 -13.52
N GLN A 48 -59.69 -5.27 -13.61
CA GLN A 48 -60.00 -6.58 -14.19
C GLN A 48 -61.02 -7.35 -13.36
N LEU A 49 -60.90 -7.30 -12.02
CA LEU A 49 -61.88 -7.88 -11.09
C LEU A 49 -63.27 -7.26 -11.28
N LEU A 50 -63.37 -5.93 -11.33
CA LEU A 50 -64.64 -5.22 -11.56
C LEU A 50 -65.22 -5.49 -12.97
N ALA A 51 -64.36 -5.58 -13.99
CA ALA A 51 -64.78 -5.94 -15.34
C ALA A 51 -65.30 -7.39 -15.41
N ALA A 52 -64.65 -8.32 -14.71
CA ALA A 52 -65.07 -9.71 -14.60
C ALA A 52 -66.41 -9.81 -13.86
N LEU A 53 -66.57 -9.15 -12.72
CA LEU A 53 -67.83 -9.09 -11.96
C LEU A 53 -68.96 -8.51 -12.82
N SER A 54 -68.72 -7.39 -13.51
CA SER A 54 -69.69 -6.81 -14.44
C SER A 54 -70.07 -7.75 -15.59
N SER A 55 -69.13 -8.57 -16.06
CA SER A 55 -69.38 -9.57 -17.10
C SER A 55 -70.21 -10.75 -16.58
N LEU A 56 -69.87 -11.27 -15.40
CA LEU A 56 -70.56 -12.39 -14.73
C LEU A 56 -71.99 -12.04 -14.31
N THR A 57 -72.20 -10.79 -13.85
CA THR A 57 -73.55 -10.29 -13.57
C THR A 57 -74.39 -10.18 -14.84
N ARG A 58 -73.79 -9.73 -15.95
CA ARG A 58 -74.47 -9.69 -17.25
C ARG A 58 -74.77 -11.06 -17.85
N SER A 59 -73.93 -12.07 -17.57
CA SER A 59 -74.17 -13.45 -18.00
C SER A 59 -75.12 -14.22 -17.09
N GLY A 60 -75.53 -13.65 -15.95
CA GLY A 60 -76.46 -14.26 -15.00
C GLY A 60 -75.84 -15.32 -14.08
N LEU A 61 -74.51 -15.42 -14.03
CA LEU A 61 -73.79 -16.35 -13.14
C LEU A 61 -73.61 -15.77 -11.72
N VAL A 62 -73.66 -14.44 -11.60
CA VAL A 62 -73.53 -13.71 -10.33
C VAL A 62 -74.69 -12.72 -10.20
N GLU A 63 -75.24 -12.60 -8.99
CA GLU A 63 -76.20 -11.56 -8.62
C GLU A 63 -75.54 -10.50 -7.74
N GLU A 64 -75.88 -9.23 -7.98
CA GLU A 64 -75.38 -8.07 -7.25
C GLU A 64 -76.47 -7.52 -6.33
N SER A 65 -76.11 -7.22 -5.08
CA SER A 65 -76.98 -6.57 -4.09
C SER A 65 -76.22 -5.51 -3.30
N ILE A 66 -76.94 -4.56 -2.69
CA ILE A 66 -76.34 -3.52 -1.83
C ILE A 66 -76.76 -3.82 -0.40
N ASP A 67 -75.79 -3.88 0.51
CA ASP A 67 -76.05 -4.15 1.94
C ASP A 67 -76.43 -2.89 2.73
N GLU A 68 -76.79 -3.08 4.01
CA GLU A 68 -77.20 -1.99 4.91
C GLU A 68 -76.08 -0.96 5.19
N THR A 69 -74.83 -1.27 4.82
CA THR A 69 -73.66 -0.38 4.91
C THR A 69 -73.31 0.30 3.59
N ASP A 70 -74.21 0.22 2.59
CA ASP A 70 -74.06 0.78 1.25
C ASP A 70 -72.89 0.17 0.46
N ARG A 71 -72.53 -1.09 0.79
CA ARG A 71 -71.49 -1.85 0.09
C ARG A 71 -72.12 -2.83 -0.89
N THR A 72 -71.53 -2.91 -2.08
CA THR A 72 -71.93 -3.88 -3.10
C THR A 72 -71.43 -5.29 -2.75
N ARG A 73 -72.36 -6.25 -2.70
CA ARG A 73 -72.11 -7.67 -2.48
C ARG A 73 -72.53 -8.50 -3.68
N TYR A 74 -71.76 -9.54 -3.94
CA TYR A 74 -71.91 -10.45 -5.07
C TYR A 74 -72.14 -11.86 -4.56
N ARG A 75 -73.09 -12.58 -5.16
CA ARG A 75 -73.43 -13.97 -4.82
C ARG A 75 -73.58 -14.80 -6.10
N LEU A 76 -73.20 -16.07 -6.07
CA LEU A 76 -73.49 -16.99 -7.18
C LEU A 76 -74.98 -17.30 -7.31
N THR A 77 -75.46 -17.40 -8.55
CA THR A 77 -76.77 -17.98 -8.88
C THR A 77 -76.66 -19.50 -8.98
N ASP A 78 -77.78 -20.22 -9.09
CA ASP A 78 -77.77 -21.68 -9.33
C ASP A 78 -76.91 -22.04 -10.56
N ALA A 79 -76.97 -21.24 -11.63
CA ALA A 79 -76.13 -21.42 -12.82
C ALA A 79 -74.64 -21.10 -12.56
N GLY A 80 -74.36 -20.16 -11.66
CA GLY A 80 -73.01 -19.87 -11.18
C GLY A 80 -72.40 -21.03 -10.39
N HIS A 81 -73.19 -21.66 -9.51
CA HIS A 81 -72.77 -22.84 -8.75
C HIS A 81 -72.51 -24.04 -9.68
N ASP A 82 -73.37 -24.28 -10.67
CA ASP A 82 -73.13 -25.32 -11.68
C ASP A 82 -71.80 -25.08 -12.44
N ARG A 83 -71.49 -23.83 -12.78
CA ARG A 83 -70.23 -23.45 -13.43
C ARG A 83 -69.01 -23.64 -12.52
N ALA A 84 -69.15 -23.33 -11.23
CA ALA A 84 -68.10 -23.58 -10.25
C ALA A 84 -67.81 -25.08 -10.10
N ALA A 85 -68.85 -25.92 -10.11
CA ALA A 85 -68.71 -27.38 -10.07
C ALA A 85 -68.00 -27.95 -11.31
N GLU A 86 -68.30 -27.42 -12.50
CA GLU A 86 -67.57 -27.77 -13.74
C GLU A 86 -66.09 -27.41 -13.64
N LEU A 87 -65.76 -26.19 -13.21
CA LEU A 87 -64.38 -25.73 -13.05
C LEU A 87 -63.58 -26.59 -12.07
N ARG A 88 -64.19 -27.00 -10.95
CA ARG A 88 -63.50 -27.91 -10.01
C ARG A 88 -63.28 -29.31 -10.58
N ALA A 89 -64.23 -29.84 -11.35
CA ALA A 89 -64.05 -31.12 -12.02
C ALA A 89 -62.90 -31.08 -13.04
N GLU A 90 -62.69 -29.94 -13.71
CA GLU A 90 -61.55 -29.71 -14.61
C GLU A 90 -60.20 -29.64 -13.86
N LEU A 91 -60.20 -29.13 -12.63
CA LEU A 91 -59.01 -28.95 -11.79
C LEU A 91 -58.66 -30.14 -10.89
N THR A 92 -59.51 -31.18 -10.85
CA THR A 92 -59.33 -32.34 -9.95
C THR A 92 -58.08 -33.17 -10.29
N ASP A 93 -57.63 -33.17 -11.55
CA ASP A 93 -56.43 -33.91 -11.98
C ASP A 93 -55.14 -33.05 -11.99
N GLU A 94 -55.20 -31.77 -11.58
CA GLU A 94 -54.01 -30.89 -11.52
C GLU A 94 -53.31 -31.01 -10.16
N ARG A 95 -52.07 -31.54 -10.13
CA ARG A 95 -51.27 -31.70 -8.90
C ARG A 95 -50.41 -30.46 -8.61
N VAL A 96 -50.25 -30.15 -7.33
CA VAL A 96 -49.31 -29.12 -6.86
C VAL A 96 -48.51 -29.58 -5.65
N THR A 97 -47.32 -29.02 -5.53
CA THR A 97 -46.41 -29.26 -4.43
C THR A 97 -46.51 -28.13 -3.42
N VAL A 98 -46.75 -28.48 -2.16
CA VAL A 98 -47.12 -27.55 -1.11
C VAL A 98 -46.28 -27.80 0.13
N PHE A 99 -45.72 -26.74 0.70
CA PHE A 99 -44.92 -26.79 1.92
C PHE A 99 -45.78 -26.35 3.11
N ASP A 100 -45.98 -27.25 4.07
CA ASP A 100 -46.86 -27.00 5.23
C ASP A 100 -46.14 -26.38 6.44
N GLY A 101 -44.87 -26.02 6.29
CA GLY A 101 -44.00 -25.51 7.34
C GLY A 101 -43.06 -26.56 7.95
N THR A 102 -43.26 -27.85 7.67
CA THR A 102 -42.40 -28.93 8.15
C THR A 102 -41.98 -29.94 7.08
N ASP A 103 -42.87 -30.27 6.14
CA ASP A 103 -42.59 -31.18 5.02
C ASP A 103 -43.19 -30.66 3.71
N THR A 104 -42.71 -31.21 2.59
CA THR A 104 -43.25 -30.93 1.26
C THR A 104 -44.23 -32.03 0.86
N VAL A 105 -45.49 -31.69 0.58
CA VAL A 105 -46.57 -32.62 0.24
C VAL A 105 -47.09 -32.31 -1.15
N GLU A 106 -47.18 -33.32 -2.02
CA GLU A 106 -47.94 -33.20 -3.27
C GLU A 106 -49.40 -33.59 -3.07
N CYS A 107 -50.31 -32.66 -3.33
CA CYS A 107 -51.75 -32.89 -3.34
C CYS A 107 -52.38 -32.40 -4.63
N ASP A 108 -53.65 -32.76 -4.85
CA ASP A 108 -54.42 -32.22 -5.96
C ASP A 108 -54.81 -30.77 -5.63
N LEU A 109 -54.86 -29.90 -6.64
CA LEU A 109 -55.04 -28.45 -6.44
C LEU A 109 -56.36 -28.12 -5.73
N CYS A 110 -57.38 -28.96 -5.91
CA CYS A 110 -58.66 -28.84 -5.22
C CYS A 110 -58.59 -29.16 -3.71
N ASP A 111 -57.58 -29.89 -3.27
CA ASP A 111 -57.39 -30.31 -1.88
C ASP A 111 -56.43 -29.36 -1.10
N VAL A 112 -55.78 -28.41 -1.78
CA VAL A 112 -54.88 -27.40 -1.18
C VAL A 112 -55.51 -26.60 -0.04
N PRO A 113 -56.80 -26.20 -0.09
CA PRO A 113 -57.42 -25.49 1.01
C PRO A 113 -57.43 -26.27 2.32
N GLU A 114 -57.48 -27.62 2.27
CA GLU A 114 -57.41 -28.47 3.45
C GLU A 114 -55.98 -28.58 4.01
N ALA A 115 -54.96 -28.28 3.21
CA ALA A 115 -53.55 -28.43 3.56
C ALA A 115 -52.90 -27.15 4.13
N VAL A 116 -53.25 -25.95 3.63
CA VAL A 116 -52.57 -24.69 4.02
C VAL A 116 -53.48 -23.47 4.15
N ASP A 117 -54.77 -23.68 4.41
CA ASP A 117 -55.76 -22.62 4.72
C ASP A 117 -55.79 -21.45 3.71
N ILE A 118 -55.72 -21.78 2.42
CA ILE A 118 -55.88 -20.81 1.30
C ILE A 118 -56.93 -21.30 0.30
N SER A 119 -57.55 -20.39 -0.44
CA SER A 119 -58.56 -20.77 -1.44
C SER A 119 -57.92 -21.44 -2.67
N VAL A 120 -58.69 -22.26 -3.40
CA VAL A 120 -58.25 -22.85 -4.68
C VAL A 120 -57.89 -21.75 -5.70
N ALA A 121 -58.59 -20.61 -5.66
CA ALA A 121 -58.32 -19.47 -6.53
C ALA A 121 -56.97 -18.82 -6.21
N GLN A 122 -56.67 -18.62 -4.93
CA GLN A 122 -55.35 -18.17 -4.44
C GLN A 122 -54.24 -19.12 -4.87
N ALA A 123 -54.44 -20.43 -4.71
CA ALA A 123 -53.44 -21.42 -5.08
C ALA A 123 -53.17 -21.44 -6.60
N LEU A 124 -54.21 -21.26 -7.41
CA LEU A 124 -54.08 -21.21 -8.87
C LEU A 124 -53.34 -19.96 -9.38
N VAL A 125 -53.40 -18.84 -8.64
CA VAL A 125 -52.67 -17.59 -8.93
C VAL A 125 -51.22 -17.67 -8.48
N ARG A 126 -50.97 -18.24 -7.31
CA ARG A 126 -49.63 -18.29 -6.70
C ARG A 126 -48.76 -19.45 -7.17
N ARG A 127 -49.27 -20.36 -8.01
CA ARG A 127 -48.47 -21.48 -8.54
C ARG A 127 -47.49 -21.04 -9.62
N SER A 128 -46.28 -21.57 -9.56
CA SER A 128 -45.26 -21.49 -10.59
C SER A 128 -45.64 -22.34 -11.81
N PRO A 129 -44.98 -22.14 -12.97
CA PRO A 129 -45.12 -23.02 -14.13
C PRO A 129 -44.70 -24.47 -13.87
N SER A 130 -43.87 -24.73 -12.85
CA SER A 130 -43.41 -26.08 -12.45
C SER A 130 -44.38 -26.81 -11.51
N GLY A 131 -45.44 -26.15 -11.03
CA GLY A 131 -46.44 -26.74 -10.14
C GLY A 131 -46.19 -26.52 -8.63
N GLU A 132 -45.28 -25.61 -8.27
CA GLU A 132 -44.94 -25.25 -6.89
C GLU A 132 -45.64 -23.95 -6.47
N LEU A 133 -46.02 -23.80 -5.20
CA LEU A 133 -46.70 -22.59 -4.70
C LEU A 133 -45.67 -21.51 -4.29
N LEU A 134 -45.73 -20.31 -4.89
CA LEU A 134 -44.84 -19.17 -4.63
C LEU A 134 -45.43 -18.23 -3.57
N LEU A 135 -44.63 -17.85 -2.56
CA LEU A 135 -45.01 -16.89 -1.52
C LEU A 135 -43.97 -15.73 -1.48
N GLU A 136 -44.40 -14.58 -2.01
CA GLU A 136 -43.83 -13.20 -2.04
C GLU A 136 -42.53 -12.88 -2.83
N ASP A 137 -42.63 -11.84 -3.70
CA ASP A 137 -41.79 -10.61 -3.77
C ASP A 137 -42.01 -9.85 -5.10
N ALA A 138 -42.09 -8.51 -5.07
CA ALA A 138 -42.19 -7.66 -6.29
C ALA A 138 -41.49 -6.31 -6.12
N PHE A 139 -40.24 -6.21 -6.59
CA PHE A 139 -39.52 -4.95 -6.83
C PHE A 139 -38.58 -5.13 -8.03
N ASP A 140 -39.06 -4.84 -9.22
CA ASP A 140 -38.22 -4.50 -10.39
C ASP A 140 -39.07 -3.58 -11.26
N ASP A 141 -38.65 -2.32 -11.41
CA ASP A 141 -38.83 -1.42 -12.56
C ASP A 141 -38.64 0.05 -12.14
N VAL A 142 -37.40 0.58 -12.28
CA VAL A 142 -37.10 2.03 -12.30
C VAL A 142 -35.97 2.27 -13.31
N VAL A 143 -36.29 3.04 -14.36
CA VAL A 143 -35.63 3.06 -15.69
C VAL A 143 -34.28 3.79 -15.77
N ASP A 144 -33.83 4.53 -14.76
CA ASP A 144 -32.49 5.14 -14.78
C ASP A 144 -31.43 4.30 -14.04
N ARG A 145 -31.87 3.41 -13.13
CA ARG A 145 -30.99 2.48 -12.45
C ARG A 145 -30.52 1.37 -13.37
N GLU A 146 -31.33 0.97 -14.34
CA GLU A 146 -30.98 -0.08 -15.31
C GLU A 146 -29.65 0.24 -16.02
N THR A 147 -29.39 1.50 -16.45
CA THR A 147 -28.14 1.84 -17.17
C THR A 147 -26.89 1.84 -16.28
N VAL A 148 -26.97 2.38 -15.05
CA VAL A 148 -25.82 2.36 -14.11
C VAL A 148 -25.60 0.94 -13.59
N PHE A 149 -26.68 0.23 -13.28
CA PHE A 149 -26.67 -1.15 -12.81
C PHE A 149 -26.15 -2.11 -13.87
N ASP A 150 -26.55 -1.95 -15.14
CA ASP A 150 -26.05 -2.72 -16.27
C ASP A 150 -24.56 -2.51 -16.47
N ARG A 151 -24.07 -1.27 -16.27
CA ARG A 151 -22.63 -0.98 -16.34
C ARG A 151 -21.86 -1.58 -15.19
N LEU A 152 -22.36 -1.50 -13.95
CA LEU A 152 -21.77 -2.18 -12.80
C LEU A 152 -21.76 -3.70 -12.99
N THR A 153 -22.85 -4.25 -13.52
CA THR A 153 -22.99 -5.68 -13.81
C THR A 153 -22.05 -6.11 -14.94
N ALA A 154 -21.95 -5.35 -16.02
CA ALA A 154 -21.03 -5.62 -17.13
C ALA A 154 -19.57 -5.52 -16.70
N ALA A 155 -19.23 -4.54 -15.86
CA ALA A 155 -17.91 -4.42 -15.24
C ALA A 155 -17.56 -5.67 -14.43
N PHE A 156 -18.46 -6.11 -13.54
CA PHE A 156 -18.28 -7.33 -12.76
C PHE A 156 -18.20 -8.59 -13.62
N GLU A 157 -19.06 -8.71 -14.64
CA GLU A 157 -19.05 -9.86 -15.54
C GLU A 157 -17.75 -9.96 -16.33
N SER A 158 -17.16 -8.83 -16.73
CA SER A 158 -15.85 -8.82 -17.38
C SER A 158 -14.77 -9.48 -16.53
N LEU A 159 -14.82 -9.32 -15.19
CA LEU A 159 -13.92 -9.95 -14.23
C LEU A 159 -14.10 -11.47 -14.12
N THR A 160 -15.33 -11.97 -14.34
CA THR A 160 -15.66 -13.41 -14.26
C THR A 160 -15.39 -14.20 -15.53
N THR A 161 -15.23 -13.51 -16.68
CA THR A 161 -15.12 -14.15 -18.00
C THR A 161 -13.68 -14.43 -18.46
N VAL A 162 -12.68 -14.01 -17.69
CA VAL A 162 -11.27 -14.22 -18.04
C VAL A 162 -10.85 -15.63 -17.66
N ASP A 163 -10.71 -16.50 -18.67
CA ASP A 163 -9.85 -17.68 -18.55
C ASP A 163 -8.40 -17.16 -18.42
N PRO A 164 -7.71 -17.39 -17.28
CA PRO A 164 -6.37 -16.85 -17.04
C PRO A 164 -5.31 -17.38 -18.03
N THR A 165 -5.69 -18.28 -18.95
CA THR A 165 -4.84 -18.82 -20.01
C THR A 165 -5.23 -18.41 -21.44
N ALA A 166 -6.35 -17.70 -21.64
CA ALA A 166 -6.85 -17.38 -22.98
C ALA A 166 -6.43 -15.97 -23.45
N THR A 167 -5.43 -15.93 -24.33
CA THR A 167 -5.14 -14.74 -25.16
C THR A 167 -6.22 -14.62 -26.23
N VAL A 168 -7.10 -13.62 -26.13
CA VAL A 168 -8.08 -13.30 -27.17
C VAL A 168 -7.48 -12.25 -28.12
N GLU A 169 -7.19 -12.63 -29.36
CA GLU A 169 -6.82 -11.69 -30.43
C GLU A 169 -8.06 -10.91 -30.91
N THR A 170 -7.99 -9.59 -30.94
CA THR A 170 -8.89 -8.74 -31.72
C THR A 170 -8.10 -7.88 -32.72
N ASP A 171 -8.78 -7.42 -33.77
CA ASP A 171 -8.26 -6.85 -35.03
C ASP A 171 -7.49 -5.50 -34.90
N ALA A 172 -7.04 -5.13 -33.70
CA ALA A 172 -6.29 -3.92 -33.41
C ALA A 172 -5.04 -4.14 -32.55
N GLY A 173 -4.37 -5.29 -32.62
CA GLY A 173 -2.92 -5.40 -32.38
C GLY A 173 -2.32 -4.93 -31.04
N GLN A 174 -3.12 -4.73 -29.98
CA GLN A 174 -2.67 -4.56 -28.60
C GLN A 174 -3.46 -5.51 -27.68
N PRO A 175 -2.78 -6.35 -26.87
CA PRO A 175 -3.45 -7.14 -25.85
C PRO A 175 -3.81 -6.20 -24.67
N THR A 176 -5.09 -5.93 -24.45
CA THR A 176 -5.58 -5.33 -23.19
C THR A 176 -6.03 -6.46 -22.28
N THR A 177 -5.19 -6.79 -21.30
CA THR A 177 -5.55 -7.61 -20.14
C THR A 177 -5.91 -6.66 -19.00
N ASP A 178 -7.06 -5.98 -19.10
CA ASP A 178 -7.54 -5.10 -18.03
C ASP A 178 -8.45 -5.92 -17.12
N THR A 179 -7.93 -6.37 -15.98
CA THR A 179 -8.73 -7.16 -15.03
C THR A 179 -8.98 -6.45 -13.71
N THR A 180 -8.37 -5.31 -13.41
CA THR A 180 -8.82 -4.45 -12.30
C THR A 180 -9.69 -3.34 -12.86
N GLN A 181 -10.87 -3.12 -12.28
CA GLN A 181 -11.74 -2.01 -12.66
C GLN A 181 -12.02 -1.09 -11.48
N THR A 182 -11.87 0.22 -11.70
CA THR A 182 -12.24 1.25 -10.74
C THR A 182 -13.44 2.02 -11.24
N ILE A 183 -14.52 2.01 -10.47
CA ILE A 183 -15.78 2.69 -10.77
C ILE A 183 -16.11 3.68 -9.66
N VAL A 184 -16.36 4.93 -10.03
CA VAL A 184 -16.78 6.00 -9.11
C VAL A 184 -18.22 6.38 -9.42
N VAL A 185 -19.16 6.07 -8.51
CA VAL A 185 -20.56 6.48 -8.63
C VAL A 185 -20.73 7.87 -8.01
N THR A 186 -21.03 8.86 -8.84
CA THR A 186 -21.20 10.26 -8.43
C THR A 186 -22.65 10.70 -8.50
N GLY A 187 -23.03 11.73 -7.73
CA GLY A 187 -24.35 12.36 -7.82
C GLY A 187 -24.73 13.12 -6.55
N ASP A 188 -25.83 13.85 -6.61
CA ASP A 188 -26.28 14.71 -5.51
C ASP A 188 -26.66 13.91 -4.25
N ALA A 189 -26.74 14.60 -3.11
CA ALA A 189 -27.27 14.02 -1.88
C ALA A 189 -28.71 13.47 -2.07
N GLY A 190 -28.98 12.26 -1.59
CA GLY A 190 -30.31 11.63 -1.64
C GLY A 190 -30.70 10.99 -2.99
N VAL A 191 -29.82 11.05 -4.00
CA VAL A 191 -30.08 10.47 -5.33
C VAL A 191 -30.11 8.93 -5.37
N GLY A 192 -29.65 8.27 -4.29
CA GLY A 192 -29.74 6.81 -4.13
C GLY A 192 -28.47 6.02 -4.46
N LYS A 193 -27.28 6.65 -4.39
CA LYS A 193 -25.97 6.00 -4.65
C LYS A 193 -25.78 4.72 -3.82
N THR A 194 -25.90 4.82 -2.49
CA THR A 194 -25.78 3.66 -1.58
C THR A 194 -26.79 2.57 -1.91
N THR A 195 -28.04 2.91 -2.22
CA THR A 195 -29.05 1.92 -2.60
C THR A 195 -28.68 1.17 -3.89
N VAL A 196 -28.11 1.85 -4.88
CA VAL A 196 -27.63 1.20 -6.12
C VAL A 196 -26.47 0.26 -5.82
N VAL A 197 -25.51 0.70 -5.00
CA VAL A 197 -24.36 -0.12 -4.58
C VAL A 197 -24.83 -1.34 -3.78
N GLU A 198 -25.66 -1.17 -2.75
CA GLU A 198 -26.21 -2.27 -1.94
C GLU A 198 -26.96 -3.29 -2.81
N THR A 199 -27.84 -2.83 -3.70
CA THR A 199 -28.60 -3.71 -4.60
C THR A 199 -27.66 -4.48 -5.53
N PHE A 200 -26.59 -3.84 -6.01
CA PHE A 200 -25.58 -4.51 -6.83
C PHE A 200 -24.83 -5.58 -6.02
N LEU A 201 -24.37 -5.24 -4.82
CA LEU A 201 -23.68 -6.17 -3.92
C LEU A 201 -24.54 -7.40 -3.60
N ASP A 202 -25.82 -7.22 -3.30
CA ASP A 202 -26.75 -8.32 -3.02
C ASP A 202 -26.83 -9.35 -4.16
N ARG A 203 -26.73 -8.90 -5.43
CA ARG A 203 -26.76 -9.80 -6.60
C ARG A 203 -25.42 -10.46 -6.92
N VAL A 204 -24.28 -9.88 -6.51
CA VAL A 204 -22.94 -10.42 -6.84
C VAL A 204 -22.29 -11.19 -5.70
N ARG A 205 -22.74 -11.03 -4.44
CA ARG A 205 -22.14 -11.67 -3.25
C ARG A 205 -21.91 -13.18 -3.39
N GLU A 206 -22.84 -13.91 -4.00
CA GLU A 206 -22.71 -15.37 -4.20
C GLU A 206 -21.71 -15.76 -5.32
N ARG A 207 -21.26 -14.79 -6.13
CA ARG A 207 -20.36 -14.95 -7.27
C ARG A 207 -18.96 -14.35 -7.05
N CYS A 208 -18.73 -13.69 -5.90
CA CYS A 208 -17.44 -13.12 -5.51
C CYS A 208 -16.68 -14.09 -4.59
N ALA A 209 -15.35 -13.96 -4.53
CA ALA A 209 -14.55 -14.52 -3.45
C ALA A 209 -14.89 -13.84 -2.13
N ASP A 210 -14.88 -12.50 -2.13
CA ASP A 210 -15.14 -11.65 -0.97
C ASP A 210 -15.73 -10.30 -1.39
N VAL A 211 -16.47 -9.67 -0.47
CA VAL A 211 -16.97 -8.30 -0.59
C VAL A 211 -16.59 -7.53 0.67
N PHE A 212 -15.79 -6.47 0.49
CA PHE A 212 -15.33 -5.60 1.57
C PHE A 212 -16.00 -4.23 1.42
N VAL A 213 -16.55 -3.68 2.51
CA VAL A 213 -17.27 -2.40 2.48
C VAL A 213 -16.77 -1.47 3.57
N GLY A 214 -16.14 -0.39 3.13
CA GLY A 214 -15.67 0.72 3.94
C GLY A 214 -16.53 1.96 3.71
N ARG A 215 -16.64 2.83 4.72
CA ARG A 215 -17.34 4.11 4.58
C ARG A 215 -16.53 5.23 5.23
N SER A 216 -16.24 6.26 4.45
CA SER A 216 -15.65 7.51 4.94
C SER A 216 -16.71 8.32 5.69
N ARG A 217 -16.33 8.90 6.82
CA ARG A 217 -17.24 9.63 7.71
C ARG A 217 -16.88 11.12 7.74
N PRO A 218 -17.85 12.04 7.89
CA PRO A 218 -17.54 13.46 8.07
C PRO A 218 -16.73 13.68 9.35
N GLY A 219 -15.43 13.96 9.22
CA GLY A 219 -14.48 13.96 10.33
C GLY A 219 -14.00 12.54 10.69
N GLY A 220 -13.81 11.67 9.70
CA GLY A 220 -13.02 10.45 9.86
C GLY A 220 -11.60 10.85 10.25
N ASP A 221 -11.11 10.18 11.29
CA ASP A 221 -10.11 10.74 12.21
C ASP A 221 -8.88 9.84 12.34
N ALA A 222 -8.86 8.71 11.62
CA ALA A 222 -7.69 7.84 11.48
C ALA A 222 -7.36 7.61 9.98
N PRO A 223 -6.07 7.61 9.61
CA PRO A 223 -5.63 7.30 8.24
C PRO A 223 -6.07 5.88 7.86
N PHE A 224 -6.48 5.69 6.61
CA PHE A 224 -6.96 4.39 6.11
C PHE A 224 -8.22 3.84 6.80
N GLU A 225 -8.85 4.56 7.74
CA GLU A 225 -10.03 4.13 8.51
C GLU A 225 -11.09 3.41 7.66
N PRO A 226 -11.54 3.93 6.49
CA PRO A 226 -12.55 3.22 5.70
C PRO A 226 -12.03 1.90 5.13
N ILE A 227 -10.75 1.81 4.77
CA ILE A 227 -10.15 0.60 4.21
C ILE A 227 -9.88 -0.38 5.35
N GLU A 228 -9.31 0.05 6.47
CA GLU A 228 -9.12 -0.77 7.65
C GLU A 228 -10.46 -1.39 8.12
N ALA A 229 -11.50 -0.57 8.26
CA ALA A 229 -12.84 -1.05 8.62
C ALA A 229 -13.43 -2.02 7.59
N ALA A 230 -13.10 -1.86 6.30
CA ALA A 230 -13.52 -2.80 5.27
C ALA A 230 -12.78 -4.15 5.39
N LEU A 231 -11.52 -4.13 5.81
CA LEU A 231 -10.63 -5.29 5.86
C LEU A 231 -10.61 -6.02 7.21
N ASP A 232 -11.13 -5.41 8.28
CA ASP A 232 -11.22 -5.97 9.64
C ASP A 232 -12.31 -7.05 9.77
N ALA A 233 -12.12 -8.16 9.05
CA ALA A 233 -13.00 -9.34 9.06
C ALA A 233 -12.58 -10.41 10.09
N GLY A 234 -11.60 -10.12 10.96
CA GLY A 234 -11.10 -11.06 11.97
C GLY A 234 -10.23 -12.20 11.41
N ASP A 235 -9.61 -12.03 10.24
CA ASP A 235 -8.69 -12.98 9.63
C ASP A 235 -7.21 -12.67 9.99
N ALA A 236 -6.44 -13.69 10.36
CA ALA A 236 -5.02 -13.59 10.68
C ALA A 236 -4.12 -13.23 9.47
N THR A 237 -4.68 -13.24 8.25
CA THR A 237 -3.96 -12.87 7.02
C THR A 237 -4.14 -11.42 6.60
N THR A 238 -5.03 -10.65 7.24
CA THR A 238 -5.25 -9.22 6.93
C THR A 238 -3.93 -8.45 7.09
N PRO A 239 -3.55 -7.56 6.15
CA PRO A 239 -2.36 -6.74 6.30
C PRO A 239 -2.51 -5.94 7.59
N ALA A 240 -1.54 -6.09 8.49
CA ALA A 240 -1.52 -5.24 9.65
C ALA A 240 -1.22 -3.82 9.16
N PHE A 241 -2.14 -2.89 9.42
CA PHE A 241 -1.82 -1.47 9.50
C PHE A 241 -0.96 -1.29 10.77
N ASP A 242 0.23 -1.90 10.77
CA ASP A 242 1.05 -2.08 11.97
C ASP A 242 1.76 -0.77 12.31
N VAL A 243 1.19 -0.06 13.28
CA VAL A 243 1.63 1.21 13.84
C VAL A 243 2.82 1.03 14.78
N ASP A 244 3.06 -0.19 15.28
CA ASP A 244 3.99 -0.43 16.39
C ASP A 244 5.46 -0.56 15.97
N THR A 245 5.77 -0.47 14.67
CA THR A 245 7.16 -0.41 14.23
C THR A 245 7.54 1.00 13.80
N VAL A 246 8.58 1.48 14.47
CA VAL A 246 9.41 2.68 14.19
C VAL A 246 9.07 3.84 15.14
N LEU A 247 9.93 4.03 16.13
CA LEU A 247 10.09 5.28 16.88
C LEU A 247 11.51 5.81 16.67
N GLU A 248 11.58 7.14 16.52
CA GLU A 248 12.77 8.01 16.67
C GLU A 248 13.90 7.87 15.62
N THR A 249 13.52 8.01 14.35
CA THR A 249 13.92 9.16 13.48
C THR A 249 13.40 8.83 12.09
N PRO A 250 12.26 9.40 11.66
CA PRO A 250 11.74 9.12 10.35
C PRO A 250 12.52 10.00 9.37
N ASP A 251 13.55 9.43 8.73
CA ASP A 251 14.06 10.06 7.52
C ASP A 251 13.03 9.87 6.40
N ALA A 252 12.95 10.84 5.48
CA ALA A 252 11.92 10.86 4.46
C ALA A 252 11.94 9.65 3.52
N GLU A 253 13.11 9.02 3.41
CA GLU A 253 13.31 7.79 2.66
C GLU A 253 12.62 6.61 3.36
N THR A 254 12.80 6.46 4.68
CA THR A 254 12.14 5.44 5.49
C THR A 254 10.63 5.59 5.48
N TYR A 255 10.12 6.82 5.58
CA TYR A 255 8.68 7.11 5.50
C TYR A 255 8.08 6.65 4.16
N ARG A 256 8.69 7.07 3.05
CA ARG A 256 8.26 6.66 1.70
C ARG A 256 8.34 5.16 1.51
N ALA A 257 9.38 4.51 2.03
CA ALA A 257 9.54 3.07 1.94
C ALA A 257 8.45 2.31 2.71
N HIS A 258 8.10 2.73 3.93
CA HIS A 258 7.01 2.12 4.71
C HIS A 258 5.65 2.34 4.04
N ARG A 259 5.37 3.56 3.57
CA ARG A 259 4.13 3.86 2.85
C ARG A 259 3.99 3.01 1.59
N THR A 260 5.06 2.93 0.79
CA THR A 260 5.11 2.07 -0.41
C THR A 260 4.91 0.60 -0.06
N ARG A 261 5.49 0.14 1.06
CA ARG A 261 5.32 -1.23 1.54
C ARG A 261 3.88 -1.51 1.96
N LEU A 262 3.26 -0.66 2.79
CA LEU A 262 1.86 -0.82 3.20
C LEU A 262 0.95 -0.92 1.98
N TYR A 263 1.16 -0.03 1.00
CA TYR A 263 0.37 -0.01 -0.22
C TYR A 263 0.55 -1.32 -1.02
N GLY A 264 1.79 -1.80 -1.15
CA GLY A 264 2.10 -3.08 -1.80
C GLY A 264 1.58 -4.30 -1.03
N ASP A 265 1.58 -4.27 0.30
CA ASP A 265 1.07 -5.35 1.16
C ASP A 265 -0.46 -5.47 1.02
N VAL A 266 -1.19 -4.35 0.98
CA VAL A 266 -2.63 -4.32 0.71
C VAL A 266 -2.95 -4.79 -0.71
N ALA A 267 -2.19 -4.34 -1.72
CA ALA A 267 -2.36 -4.79 -3.11
C ALA A 267 -2.16 -6.31 -3.24
N SER A 268 -1.03 -6.83 -2.72
CA SER A 268 -0.70 -8.26 -2.77
C SER A 268 -1.73 -9.12 -2.05
N TRP A 269 -2.31 -8.60 -0.97
CA TRP A 269 -3.37 -9.27 -0.22
C TRP A 269 -4.67 -9.38 -1.01
N LEU A 270 -5.09 -8.28 -1.66
CA LEU A 270 -6.26 -8.28 -2.56
C LEU A 270 -6.05 -9.23 -3.74
N GLU A 271 -4.86 -9.23 -4.35
CA GLU A 271 -4.49 -10.14 -5.44
C GLU A 271 -4.56 -11.61 -5.01
N THR A 272 -4.07 -11.92 -3.81
CA THR A 272 -4.10 -13.29 -3.27
C THR A 272 -5.53 -13.79 -3.07
N ARG A 273 -6.44 -12.93 -2.62
CA ARG A 273 -7.87 -13.26 -2.47
C ARG A 273 -8.60 -13.36 -3.80
N ALA A 274 -8.22 -12.53 -4.76
CA ALA A 274 -8.78 -12.52 -6.10
C ALA A 274 -8.28 -13.67 -6.99
N ALA A 275 -7.51 -14.62 -6.46
CA ALA A 275 -6.90 -15.70 -7.23
C ALA A 275 -7.92 -16.67 -7.85
N ASP A 276 -9.01 -16.97 -7.14
CA ASP A 276 -9.99 -18.00 -7.55
C ASP A 276 -11.34 -17.41 -8.00
N ALA A 277 -11.72 -16.23 -7.52
CA ALA A 277 -12.94 -15.51 -7.91
C ALA A 277 -12.78 -13.99 -7.66
N PRO A 278 -13.60 -13.14 -8.29
CA PRO A 278 -13.45 -11.70 -8.17
C PRO A 278 -13.65 -11.19 -6.74
N VAL A 279 -12.90 -10.14 -6.38
CA VAL A 279 -13.04 -9.42 -5.10
C VAL A 279 -13.64 -8.05 -5.36
N VAL A 280 -14.60 -7.63 -4.53
CA VAL A 280 -15.19 -6.28 -4.60
C VAL A 280 -14.81 -5.51 -3.34
N LEU A 281 -14.09 -4.39 -3.51
CA LEU A 281 -13.80 -3.44 -2.43
C LEU A 281 -14.61 -2.16 -2.66
N VAL A 282 -15.50 -1.85 -1.71
CA VAL A 282 -16.36 -0.68 -1.74
C VAL A 282 -15.85 0.37 -0.75
N VAL A 283 -15.67 1.61 -1.21
CA VAL A 283 -15.40 2.76 -0.33
C VAL A 283 -16.45 3.84 -0.56
N GLU A 284 -17.36 3.99 0.40
CA GLU A 284 -18.43 4.98 0.33
C GLU A 284 -18.02 6.37 0.82
N ASP A 285 -18.61 7.40 0.22
CA ASP A 285 -18.52 8.81 0.63
C ASP A 285 -17.09 9.41 0.59
N LEU A 286 -16.38 9.22 -0.53
CA LEU A 286 -15.00 9.69 -0.75
C LEU A 286 -14.76 11.18 -0.47
N GLN A 287 -15.81 12.03 -0.51
CA GLN A 287 -15.69 13.44 -0.15
C GLN A 287 -15.22 13.67 1.30
N TRP A 288 -15.25 12.63 2.13
CA TRP A 288 -14.77 12.66 3.51
C TRP A 288 -13.54 11.77 3.75
N ALA A 289 -12.96 11.16 2.71
CA ALA A 289 -11.75 10.36 2.84
C ALA A 289 -10.52 11.26 3.08
N ASP A 290 -9.61 10.82 3.93
CA ASP A 290 -8.31 11.46 4.14
C ASP A 290 -7.38 11.26 2.93
N SER A 291 -6.33 12.09 2.84
CA SER A 291 -5.43 12.04 1.68
C SER A 291 -4.64 10.73 1.62
N ALA A 292 -4.29 10.11 2.76
CA ALA A 292 -3.59 8.83 2.77
C ALA A 292 -4.48 7.69 2.22
N THR A 293 -5.77 7.66 2.57
CA THR A 293 -6.77 6.75 1.99
C THR A 293 -6.91 6.96 0.48
N LEU A 294 -7.02 8.22 0.03
CA LEU A 294 -7.12 8.52 -1.41
C LEU A 294 -5.84 8.12 -2.17
N ASP A 295 -4.65 8.36 -1.58
CA ASP A 295 -3.36 7.94 -2.14
C ASP A 295 -3.26 6.41 -2.25
N LEU A 296 -3.75 5.66 -1.24
CA LEU A 296 -3.82 4.20 -1.29
C LEU A 296 -4.79 3.73 -2.37
N LEU A 297 -5.98 4.33 -2.50
CA LEU A 297 -6.93 3.97 -3.57
C LEU A 297 -6.35 4.25 -4.96
N ALA A 298 -5.66 5.37 -5.15
CA ALA A 298 -4.97 5.69 -6.40
C ALA A 298 -3.81 4.70 -6.67
N HIS A 299 -3.09 4.30 -5.62
CA HIS A 299 -2.09 3.24 -5.75
C HIS A 299 -2.71 1.92 -6.17
N LEU A 300 -3.75 1.42 -5.48
CA LEU A 300 -4.43 0.16 -5.83
C LEU A 300 -4.96 0.17 -7.26
N HIS A 301 -5.54 1.28 -7.69
CA HIS A 301 -6.01 1.45 -9.06
C HIS A 301 -4.88 1.30 -10.12
N SER A 302 -3.66 1.75 -9.80
CA SER A 302 -2.52 1.73 -10.74
C SER A 302 -1.58 0.53 -10.58
N SER A 303 -1.56 -0.12 -9.41
CA SER A 303 -0.56 -1.13 -9.05
C SER A 303 -1.06 -2.55 -8.97
N LEU A 304 -2.38 -2.76 -8.83
CA LEU A 304 -2.95 -4.09 -8.92
C LEU A 304 -2.58 -4.68 -10.29
N ALA A 305 -1.86 -5.80 -10.27
CA ALA A 305 -1.58 -6.60 -11.45
C ALA A 305 -2.90 -6.99 -12.14
N PRO A 306 -2.92 -7.69 -13.30
CA PRO A 306 -4.18 -8.20 -13.82
C PRO A 306 -4.76 -9.32 -12.92
N ALA A 307 -5.34 -8.92 -11.78
CA ALA A 307 -6.18 -9.66 -10.85
C ALA A 307 -7.65 -9.17 -10.99
N PRO A 308 -8.66 -10.03 -10.78
CA PRO A 308 -10.08 -9.69 -10.96
C PRO A 308 -10.64 -8.91 -9.76
N VAL A 309 -10.22 -7.65 -9.60
CA VAL A 309 -10.64 -6.77 -8.49
C VAL A 309 -11.53 -5.65 -9.00
N LEU A 310 -12.67 -5.43 -8.35
CA LEU A 310 -13.55 -4.28 -8.56
C LEU A 310 -13.41 -3.29 -7.39
N LEU A 311 -12.84 -2.12 -7.67
CA LEU A 311 -12.80 -0.98 -6.77
C LEU A 311 -14.03 -0.10 -7.03
N LEU A 312 -14.99 -0.08 -6.10
CA LEU A 312 -16.25 0.65 -6.25
C LEU A 312 -16.35 1.78 -5.22
N CYS A 313 -16.34 3.02 -5.69
CA CYS A 313 -16.34 4.19 -4.83
C CYS A 313 -17.62 5.02 -5.00
N THR A 314 -18.05 5.75 -3.95
CA THR A 314 -19.14 6.74 -4.06
C THR A 314 -18.69 8.14 -3.68
N TYR A 315 -19.17 9.16 -4.40
CA TYR A 315 -18.78 10.57 -4.21
C TYR A 315 -19.97 11.54 -4.39
N ARG A 316 -19.92 12.69 -3.71
CA ARG A 316 -20.91 13.79 -3.84
C ARG A 316 -20.29 14.97 -4.58
N GLY A 317 -20.84 15.36 -5.73
CA GLY A 317 -20.31 16.43 -6.60
C GLY A 317 -20.76 17.85 -6.26
N ASP A 318 -21.00 18.18 -4.99
CA ASP A 318 -21.73 19.42 -4.60
C ASP A 318 -20.81 20.67 -4.46
N GLY A 319 -19.60 20.70 -5.06
CA GLY A 319 -18.53 21.71 -4.81
C GLY A 319 -18.09 22.56 -6.02
N VAL A 320 -17.34 23.65 -5.77
CA VAL A 320 -16.84 24.63 -6.77
C VAL A 320 -15.61 24.12 -7.56
N ASP A 321 -15.06 22.97 -7.19
CA ASP A 321 -14.02 22.25 -7.93
C ASP A 321 -14.60 20.89 -8.37
N ASP A 322 -14.94 20.76 -9.66
CA ASP A 322 -15.59 19.60 -10.30
C ASP A 322 -14.63 18.39 -10.53
N ALA A 323 -13.47 18.34 -9.86
CA ALA A 323 -12.47 17.29 -10.10
C ALA A 323 -12.76 16.02 -9.27
N ASP A 324 -12.67 14.85 -9.88
CA ASP A 324 -12.74 13.56 -9.18
C ASP A 324 -11.57 13.47 -8.16
N PRO A 325 -11.82 13.17 -6.87
CA PRO A 325 -10.77 13.07 -5.85
C PRO A 325 -9.60 12.12 -6.21
N LEU A 326 -9.84 11.15 -7.09
CA LEU A 326 -8.84 10.22 -7.59
C LEU A 326 -8.13 10.72 -8.86
N GLU A 327 -8.78 11.53 -9.70
CA GLU A 327 -8.23 12.00 -10.99
C GLU A 327 -6.93 12.81 -10.82
N GLU A 328 -6.82 13.63 -9.77
CA GLU A 328 -5.58 14.39 -9.49
C GLU A 328 -4.44 13.54 -8.90
N ARG A 329 -4.75 12.32 -8.44
CA ARG A 329 -3.82 11.43 -7.71
C ARG A 329 -3.37 10.23 -8.54
N VAL A 330 -4.11 9.88 -9.58
CA VAL A 330 -3.73 8.85 -10.54
C VAL A 330 -2.66 9.41 -11.48
N GLY A 331 -1.59 8.63 -11.71
CA GLY A 331 -0.49 9.06 -12.57
C GLY A 331 -0.93 9.28 -14.02
N PRO A 332 -0.26 10.15 -14.79
CA PRO A 332 -0.66 10.50 -16.16
C PRO A 332 -0.63 9.33 -17.16
N ASP A 333 -0.01 8.21 -16.79
CA ASP A 333 0.15 7.01 -17.61
C ASP A 333 -0.83 5.87 -17.21
N ALA A 334 -1.66 6.06 -16.18
CA ALA A 334 -2.67 5.10 -15.75
C ALA A 334 -4.04 5.41 -16.41
N ASP A 335 -4.87 4.39 -16.59
CA ASP A 335 -6.22 4.55 -17.15
C ASP A 335 -7.10 5.39 -16.22
N GLU A 336 -8.00 6.21 -16.75
CA GLU A 336 -8.88 7.02 -15.89
C GLU A 336 -9.94 6.13 -15.19
N PRO A 337 -10.26 6.39 -13.90
CA PRO A 337 -11.38 5.77 -13.23
C PRO A 337 -12.69 5.95 -14.01
N THR A 338 -13.53 4.92 -14.08
CA THR A 338 -14.83 5.03 -14.75
C THR A 338 -15.83 5.77 -13.84
N VAL A 339 -16.12 7.02 -14.18
CA VAL A 339 -17.12 7.82 -13.44
C VAL A 339 -18.53 7.55 -13.98
N LEU A 340 -19.44 7.12 -13.11
CA LEU A 340 -20.84 6.86 -13.41
C LEU A 340 -21.74 7.90 -12.69
N PRO A 341 -22.23 8.93 -13.38
CA PRO A 341 -23.11 9.93 -12.78
C PRO A 341 -24.53 9.36 -12.60
N LEU A 342 -25.02 9.41 -11.37
CA LEU A 342 -26.39 9.08 -11.00
C LEU A 342 -27.21 10.37 -10.94
N SER A 343 -28.14 10.51 -11.87
CA SER A 343 -29.01 11.69 -11.99
C SER A 343 -30.29 11.53 -11.17
N PRO A 344 -30.92 12.64 -10.73
CA PRO A 344 -32.29 12.61 -10.24
C PRO A 344 -33.24 11.96 -11.26
N PHE A 345 -34.28 11.29 -10.77
CA PHE A 345 -35.25 10.59 -11.62
C PHE A 345 -35.94 11.54 -12.58
N ASP A 346 -36.23 11.06 -13.79
CA ASP A 346 -37.09 11.79 -14.71
C ASP A 346 -38.56 11.78 -14.26
N ARG A 347 -39.44 12.42 -15.04
CA ARG A 347 -40.88 12.54 -14.71
C ARG A 347 -41.58 11.19 -14.65
N GLU A 348 -41.22 10.29 -15.56
CA GLU A 348 -41.83 8.97 -15.67
C GLU A 348 -41.42 8.09 -14.49
N THR A 349 -40.13 8.05 -14.20
CA THR A 349 -39.56 7.31 -13.07
C THR A 349 -40.03 7.87 -11.72
N THR A 350 -40.16 9.19 -11.60
CA THR A 350 -40.74 9.83 -10.41
C THR A 350 -42.20 9.42 -10.23
N ALA A 351 -42.98 9.33 -11.32
CA ALA A 351 -44.35 8.84 -11.25
C ALA A 351 -44.39 7.39 -10.77
N THR A 352 -43.51 6.52 -11.28
CA THR A 352 -43.38 5.13 -10.83
C THR A 352 -43.05 5.04 -9.34
N LEU A 353 -42.10 5.85 -8.85
CA LEU A 353 -41.77 5.91 -7.43
C LEU A 353 -42.97 6.39 -6.59
N VAL A 354 -43.70 7.42 -7.04
CA VAL A 354 -44.90 7.90 -6.33
C VAL A 354 -46.01 6.85 -6.30
N GLU A 355 -46.23 6.12 -7.40
CA GLU A 355 -47.21 5.04 -7.47
C GLU A 355 -46.84 3.88 -6.54
N HIS A 356 -45.54 3.58 -6.47
CA HIS A 356 -44.97 2.59 -5.55
C HIS A 356 -45.22 3.00 -4.09
N GLU A 357 -44.81 4.20 -3.68
CA GLU A 357 -45.00 4.69 -2.29
C GLU A 357 -46.47 4.73 -1.85
N LEU A 358 -47.39 4.88 -2.80
CA LEU A 358 -48.83 4.90 -2.55
C LEU A 358 -49.50 3.53 -2.69
N GLY A 359 -48.77 2.49 -3.10
CA GLY A 359 -49.30 1.16 -3.37
C GLY A 359 -50.42 1.13 -4.42
N ARG A 360 -50.45 2.09 -5.36
CA ARG A 360 -51.57 2.29 -6.30
C ARG A 360 -51.11 2.79 -7.67
N ARG A 361 -51.47 2.05 -8.73
CA ARG A 361 -51.31 2.48 -10.14
C ARG A 361 -52.36 3.52 -10.54
N GLY A 362 -52.05 4.40 -11.48
CA GLY A 362 -52.99 5.39 -12.02
C GLY A 362 -53.16 6.60 -11.13
N VAL A 363 -52.10 7.00 -10.42
CA VAL A 363 -52.07 8.28 -9.70
C VAL A 363 -52.23 9.40 -10.72
N PRO A 364 -53.06 10.44 -10.47
CA PRO A 364 -53.28 11.49 -11.45
C PRO A 364 -51.98 12.13 -11.89
N ALA A 365 -51.75 12.20 -13.21
CA ALA A 365 -50.53 12.79 -13.79
C ALA A 365 -50.27 14.21 -13.27
N ALA A 366 -51.32 14.98 -12.98
CA ALA A 366 -51.20 16.32 -12.40
C ALA A 366 -50.59 16.33 -10.98
N PHE A 367 -50.73 15.26 -10.20
CA PHE A 367 -50.10 15.12 -8.88
C PHE A 367 -48.66 14.63 -9.01
N THR A 368 -48.39 13.61 -9.83
CA THR A 368 -47.00 13.16 -10.07
C THR A 368 -46.15 14.25 -10.72
N ASP A 369 -46.71 15.03 -11.65
CA ASP A 369 -46.05 16.22 -12.22
C ASP A 369 -45.81 17.31 -11.18
N ALA A 370 -46.75 17.52 -10.24
CA ALA A 370 -46.58 18.49 -9.17
C ALA A 370 -45.48 18.04 -8.19
N VAL A 371 -45.45 16.75 -7.83
CA VAL A 371 -44.37 16.14 -7.02
C VAL A 371 -43.03 16.25 -7.74
N TYR A 372 -42.93 15.91 -9.03
CA TYR A 372 -41.70 16.07 -9.80
C TYR A 372 -41.23 17.53 -9.87
N THR A 373 -42.14 18.46 -10.18
CA THR A 373 -41.82 19.89 -10.30
C THR A 373 -41.27 20.45 -9.00
N VAL A 374 -41.76 19.92 -7.89
CA VAL A 374 -41.38 20.29 -6.54
C VAL A 374 -40.04 19.67 -6.12
N THR A 375 -39.83 18.40 -6.44
CA THR A 375 -38.69 17.59 -5.95
C THR A 375 -37.51 17.56 -6.90
N GLY A 376 -37.69 17.99 -8.14
CA GLY A 376 -36.71 17.82 -9.21
C GLY A 376 -36.42 16.36 -9.56
N GLY A 377 -37.26 15.42 -9.09
CA GLY A 377 -37.05 13.99 -9.27
C GLY A 377 -36.01 13.37 -8.33
N ASN A 378 -35.51 14.09 -7.32
CA ASN A 378 -34.62 13.49 -6.32
C ASN A 378 -35.42 12.44 -5.51
N PRO A 379 -35.05 11.15 -5.54
CA PRO A 379 -35.84 10.06 -4.95
C PRO A 379 -36.18 10.27 -3.48
N LEU A 380 -35.21 10.73 -2.70
CA LEU A 380 -35.41 11.06 -1.29
C LEU A 380 -36.49 12.13 -1.11
N PHE A 381 -36.45 13.18 -1.92
CA PHE A 381 -37.41 14.27 -1.86
C PHE A 381 -38.80 13.85 -2.34
N VAL A 382 -38.89 12.95 -3.31
CA VAL A 382 -40.15 12.35 -3.79
C VAL A 382 -40.83 11.59 -2.66
N VAL A 383 -40.13 10.67 -2.02
CA VAL A 383 -40.66 9.87 -0.89
C VAL A 383 -41.13 10.79 0.25
N GLU A 384 -40.30 11.76 0.64
CA GLU A 384 -40.64 12.66 1.75
C GLU A 384 -41.82 13.59 1.41
N THR A 385 -41.92 14.08 0.17
CA THR A 385 -43.04 14.93 -0.27
C THR A 385 -44.36 14.16 -0.26
N VAL A 386 -44.35 12.90 -0.69
CA VAL A 386 -45.53 12.02 -0.67
C VAL A 386 -45.94 11.69 0.76
N ALA A 387 -44.98 11.31 1.61
CA ALA A 387 -45.22 11.02 3.02
C ALA A 387 -45.80 12.23 3.77
N ALA A 388 -45.21 13.42 3.57
CA ALA A 388 -45.70 14.66 4.18
C ALA A 388 -47.15 14.99 3.77
N ALA A 389 -47.49 14.79 2.49
CA ALA A 389 -48.83 15.04 1.99
C ALA A 389 -49.88 14.08 2.57
N LEU A 390 -49.50 12.82 2.83
CA LEU A 390 -50.35 11.83 3.53
C LEU A 390 -50.59 12.23 4.99
N GLU A 391 -49.53 12.61 5.70
CA GLU A 391 -49.60 13.01 7.10
C GLU A 391 -50.44 14.26 7.33
N ASP A 392 -50.32 15.27 6.45
CA ASP A 392 -51.07 16.53 6.54
C ASP A 392 -52.52 16.39 6.04
N GLY A 393 -52.92 15.21 5.54
CA GLY A 393 -54.26 14.93 4.98
C GLY A 393 -54.56 15.70 3.69
N ALA A 394 -53.52 16.28 3.06
CA ALA A 394 -53.58 16.94 1.76
C ALA A 394 -53.73 15.92 0.63
N LEU A 395 -53.09 14.76 0.78
CA LEU A 395 -53.22 13.55 -0.02
C LEU A 395 -54.01 12.50 0.79
N ASP A 396 -55.11 12.00 0.23
CA ASP A 396 -55.82 10.84 0.78
C ASP A 396 -56.22 9.91 -0.37
N PRO A 397 -55.42 8.85 -0.62
CA PRO A 397 -55.67 7.90 -1.69
C PRO A 397 -56.98 7.12 -1.51
N ARG A 398 -57.55 7.05 -0.29
CA ARG A 398 -58.79 6.30 0.01
C ARG A 398 -60.03 6.98 -0.54
N VAL A 399 -59.97 8.31 -0.74
CA VAL A 399 -61.08 9.14 -1.24
C VAL A 399 -60.71 9.87 -2.54
N ASP A 400 -59.67 9.41 -3.24
CA ASP A 400 -59.20 10.00 -4.51
C ASP A 400 -58.81 11.49 -4.41
N ARG A 401 -58.29 11.90 -3.25
CA ARG A 401 -57.86 13.29 -3.02
C ARG A 401 -56.38 13.45 -3.32
N TYR A 402 -56.06 14.09 -4.44
CA TYR A 402 -54.69 14.38 -4.87
C TYR A 402 -54.48 15.90 -5.05
N PRO A 403 -53.48 16.52 -4.39
CA PRO A 403 -53.16 17.93 -4.59
C PRO A 403 -52.50 18.15 -5.95
N THR A 404 -53.20 18.82 -6.87
CA THR A 404 -52.69 19.07 -8.23
C THR A 404 -51.92 20.40 -8.37
N SER A 405 -51.78 21.17 -7.29
CA SER A 405 -51.02 22.42 -7.26
C SER A 405 -49.74 22.23 -6.47
N THR A 406 -48.63 22.77 -6.98
CA THR A 406 -47.36 22.83 -6.26
C THR A 406 -47.46 23.62 -4.97
N ASP A 407 -48.43 24.55 -4.82
CA ASP A 407 -48.65 25.31 -3.58
C ASP A 407 -49.28 24.47 -2.46
N ALA A 408 -49.97 23.38 -2.83
CA ALA A 408 -50.59 22.44 -1.90
C ALA A 408 -49.66 21.29 -1.51
N LEU A 409 -48.51 21.20 -2.19
CA LEU A 409 -47.41 20.30 -1.87
C LEU A 409 -46.30 21.13 -1.22
N SER A 410 -45.79 20.68 -0.10
CA SER A 410 -44.66 21.35 0.52
C SER A 410 -43.42 21.10 -0.33
N ALA A 411 -42.85 22.14 -0.95
CA ALA A 411 -41.65 21.93 -1.75
C ALA A 411 -40.41 21.65 -0.91
N PRO A 412 -39.53 20.68 -1.24
CA PRO A 412 -38.29 20.42 -0.52
C PRO A 412 -37.23 21.50 -0.78
N GLY A 413 -37.55 22.74 -0.37
CA GLY A 413 -36.75 23.47 0.61
C GLY A 413 -37.31 23.33 2.04
N VAL A 414 -38.30 22.45 2.24
CA VAL A 414 -39.09 22.18 3.47
C VAL A 414 -38.76 20.80 4.04
N VAL A 415 -37.56 20.27 3.77
CA VAL A 415 -37.05 19.16 4.57
C VAL A 415 -36.95 19.61 6.02
N GLU A 416 -36.44 20.83 6.24
CA GLU A 416 -36.41 21.47 7.56
C GLU A 416 -37.80 21.62 8.18
N THR A 417 -38.83 22.05 7.46
CA THR A 417 -40.18 22.28 8.04
C THR A 417 -40.99 20.99 8.25
N THR A 418 -40.81 19.95 7.45
CA THR A 418 -41.45 18.64 7.64
C THR A 418 -40.77 17.86 8.77
N ILE A 419 -39.44 17.85 8.78
CA ILE A 419 -38.64 17.28 9.87
C ILE A 419 -38.90 18.03 11.17
N ARG A 420 -38.93 19.37 11.16
CA ARG A 420 -39.24 20.18 12.32
C ARG A 420 -40.64 19.89 12.85
N ARG A 421 -41.65 19.67 11.99
CA ARG A 421 -42.99 19.22 12.44
C ARG A 421 -42.98 17.84 13.07
N ARG A 422 -42.19 16.89 12.56
CA ARG A 422 -42.01 15.57 13.18
C ARG A 422 -41.38 15.70 14.57
N PHE A 423 -40.41 16.59 14.71
CA PHE A 423 -39.74 16.87 15.98
C PHE A 423 -40.58 17.68 16.97
N ASP A 424 -41.40 18.63 16.49
CA ASP A 424 -42.30 19.46 17.30
C ASP A 424 -43.41 18.62 17.98
N ARG A 425 -43.66 17.39 17.48
CA ARG A 425 -44.61 16.43 18.07
C ARG A 425 -43.99 15.55 19.17
N LEU A 426 -42.67 15.56 19.31
CA LEU A 426 -41.96 14.81 20.35
C LEU A 426 -42.06 15.54 21.69
N ASP A 427 -42.09 14.79 22.79
CA ASP A 427 -41.90 15.40 24.11
C ASP A 427 -40.43 15.75 24.36
N ASP A 428 -40.19 16.60 25.36
CA ASP A 428 -38.87 17.16 25.65
C ASP A 428 -37.79 16.06 25.85
N GLU A 429 -38.12 14.96 26.54
CA GLU A 429 -37.20 13.84 26.79
C GLU A 429 -36.86 13.09 25.49
N THR A 430 -37.84 12.90 24.61
CA THR A 430 -37.65 12.20 23.33
C THR A 430 -36.91 13.09 22.33
N ARG A 431 -37.19 14.40 22.38
CA ARG A 431 -36.48 15.40 21.59
C ARG A 431 -35.00 15.48 21.99
N GLU A 432 -34.72 15.36 23.29
CA GLU A 432 -33.36 15.34 23.83
C GLU A 432 -32.51 14.19 23.26
N LEU A 433 -33.10 13.00 23.11
CA LEU A 433 -32.42 11.85 22.48
C LEU A 433 -32.10 12.08 21.02
N VAL A 434 -33.02 12.70 20.26
CA VAL A 434 -32.80 13.04 18.85
C VAL A 434 -31.67 14.06 18.70
N ASP A 435 -31.65 15.06 19.56
CA ASP A 435 -30.63 16.11 19.58
C ASP A 435 -29.22 15.55 19.87
N VAL A 436 -29.09 14.69 20.89
CA VAL A 436 -27.82 14.01 21.21
C VAL A 436 -27.44 13.03 20.10
N GLY A 437 -28.39 12.20 19.67
CA GLY A 437 -28.18 11.22 18.60
C GLY A 437 -27.70 11.85 17.29
N ALA A 438 -28.14 13.09 16.98
CA ALA A 438 -27.73 13.79 15.78
C ALA A 438 -26.25 14.20 15.78
N LEU A 439 -25.62 14.29 16.96
CA LEU A 439 -24.26 14.78 17.14
C LEU A 439 -23.23 13.70 17.48
N VAL A 440 -23.65 12.54 17.97
CA VAL A 440 -22.77 11.39 18.24
C VAL A 440 -22.67 10.48 17.01
N ASP A 441 -21.64 9.65 16.95
CA ASP A 441 -21.45 8.70 15.86
C ASP A 441 -22.43 7.53 15.90
N GLU A 442 -22.67 6.95 14.72
CA GLU A 442 -23.57 5.80 14.55
C GLU A 442 -22.78 4.48 14.47
N PRO A 443 -23.25 3.39 15.09
CA PRO A 443 -24.53 3.25 15.78
C PRO A 443 -24.53 3.93 17.17
N ILE A 444 -25.65 4.58 17.48
CA ILE A 444 -25.91 5.26 18.75
C ILE A 444 -26.22 4.20 19.81
N THR A 445 -25.39 4.12 20.85
CA THR A 445 -25.52 3.11 21.90
C THR A 445 -26.41 3.58 23.07
N VAL A 446 -26.98 2.63 23.80
CA VAL A 446 -27.80 2.92 24.99
C VAL A 446 -26.94 3.51 26.10
N GLU A 447 -25.68 3.09 26.18
CA GLU A 447 -24.66 3.57 27.10
C GLU A 447 -24.38 5.06 26.88
N THR A 448 -24.11 5.47 25.63
CA THR A 448 -23.86 6.88 25.27
C THR A 448 -25.08 7.75 25.54
N LEU A 449 -26.28 7.30 25.15
CA LEU A 449 -27.52 8.05 25.43
C LEU A 449 -27.81 8.16 26.92
N GLY A 450 -27.60 7.09 27.68
CA GLY A 450 -27.77 7.07 29.13
C GLY A 450 -26.83 8.02 29.86
N ALA A 451 -25.57 8.11 29.41
CA ALA A 451 -24.58 9.03 29.97
C ALA A 451 -24.93 10.51 29.72
N LEU A 452 -25.45 10.83 28.53
CA LEU A 452 -25.67 12.22 28.10
C LEU A 452 -27.07 12.78 28.43
N CYS A 453 -28.10 11.94 28.51
CA CYS A 453 -29.49 12.39 28.67
C CYS A 453 -30.04 12.24 30.09
N ALA A 454 -29.24 11.73 31.04
CA ALA A 454 -29.61 11.55 32.46
C ALA A 454 -30.95 10.81 32.69
N LEU A 455 -31.35 9.93 31.77
CA LEU A 455 -32.58 9.12 31.87
C LEU A 455 -32.31 7.77 32.54
N SER A 456 -33.29 7.26 33.29
CA SER A 456 -33.20 5.88 33.81
C SER A 456 -33.27 4.85 32.67
N PRO A 457 -32.64 3.67 32.77
CA PRO A 457 -32.61 2.68 31.68
C PRO A 457 -33.98 2.21 31.17
N ALA A 458 -35.01 2.20 32.03
CA ALA A 458 -36.38 1.87 31.63
C ALA A 458 -37.00 3.00 30.81
N ARG A 459 -36.79 4.25 31.25
CA ARG A 459 -37.34 5.43 30.57
C ARG A 459 -36.64 5.70 29.24
N LEU A 460 -35.34 5.49 29.17
CA LEU A 460 -34.56 5.58 27.94
C LEU A 460 -35.10 4.63 26.88
N ARG A 461 -35.34 3.36 27.23
CA ARG A 461 -35.97 2.37 26.33
C ARG A 461 -37.34 2.81 25.84
N ASP A 462 -38.23 3.24 26.75
CA ASP A 462 -39.55 3.74 26.37
C ASP A 462 -39.47 4.87 25.32
N ARG A 463 -38.48 5.77 25.43
CA ARG A 463 -38.32 6.90 24.49
C ARG A 463 -37.66 6.50 23.18
N VAL A 464 -36.73 5.55 23.20
CA VAL A 464 -36.11 5.01 22.00
C VAL A 464 -37.14 4.21 21.18
N ASP A 465 -37.99 3.42 21.82
CA ASP A 465 -39.08 2.69 21.17
C ASP A 465 -40.01 3.67 20.42
N LEU A 466 -40.33 4.82 21.01
CA LEU A 466 -41.10 5.88 20.35
C LEU A 466 -40.40 6.47 19.11
N LEU A 467 -39.07 6.58 19.12
CA LEU A 467 -38.29 7.06 17.96
C LEU A 467 -38.24 6.04 16.83
N VAL A 468 -38.19 4.75 17.18
CA VAL A 468 -38.26 3.65 16.21
C VAL A 468 -39.66 3.54 15.61
N ASP A 469 -40.71 3.57 16.44
CA ASP A 469 -42.11 3.54 16.01
C ASP A 469 -42.48 4.75 15.14
N ALA A 470 -41.93 5.93 15.47
CA ALA A 470 -42.08 7.14 14.66
C ALA A 470 -41.26 7.12 13.35
N GLY A 471 -40.48 6.07 13.12
CA GLY A 471 -39.62 5.93 11.93
C GLY A 471 -38.47 6.93 11.87
N ILE A 472 -38.10 7.54 12.98
CA ILE A 472 -36.97 8.48 13.06
C ILE A 472 -35.67 7.69 13.17
N TRP A 473 -35.65 6.67 14.04
CA TRP A 473 -34.54 5.74 14.19
C TRP A 473 -34.92 4.35 13.70
N ARG A 474 -33.91 3.52 13.46
CA ARG A 474 -34.03 2.10 13.21
C ARG A 474 -33.03 1.35 14.09
N GLU A 475 -33.43 0.16 14.53
CA GLU A 475 -32.55 -0.75 15.25
C GLU A 475 -31.57 -1.40 14.27
N THR A 476 -30.33 -1.62 14.72
CA THR A 476 -29.26 -2.25 13.96
C THR A 476 -28.37 -3.06 14.89
N ASP A 477 -27.51 -3.91 14.33
CA ASP A 477 -26.49 -4.59 15.10
C ASP A 477 -25.58 -3.56 15.81
N GLY A 478 -25.60 -3.58 17.14
CA GLY A 478 -24.79 -2.70 17.99
C GLY A 478 -25.46 -1.39 18.46
N GLY A 479 -26.72 -1.11 18.10
CA GLY A 479 -27.44 0.07 18.61
C GLY A 479 -28.47 0.64 17.63
N TYR A 480 -28.64 1.96 17.66
CA TYR A 480 -29.64 2.66 16.85
C TYR A 480 -28.99 3.54 15.80
N ARG A 481 -29.67 3.73 14.66
CA ARG A 481 -29.26 4.68 13.61
C ARG A 481 -30.44 5.52 13.18
N PHE A 482 -30.19 6.71 12.65
CA PHE A 482 -31.24 7.44 11.95
C PHE A 482 -31.70 6.64 10.73
N ARG A 483 -33.00 6.66 10.47
CA ARG A 483 -33.57 5.99 9.29
C ARG A 483 -33.05 6.60 7.98
N SER A 484 -32.66 7.87 8.01
CA SER A 484 -31.96 8.54 6.90
C SER A 484 -31.05 9.66 7.40
N ASP A 485 -29.96 9.91 6.67
CA ASP A 485 -29.04 11.05 6.89
C ASP A 485 -29.75 12.40 6.92
N VAL A 486 -30.89 12.49 6.24
CA VAL A 486 -31.64 13.72 6.13
C VAL A 486 -32.43 14.01 7.39
N LEU A 487 -32.94 12.98 8.09
CA LEU A 487 -33.48 13.14 9.44
C LEU A 487 -32.39 13.55 10.43
N ARG A 488 -31.20 12.97 10.32
CA ARG A 488 -30.05 13.32 11.16
C ARG A 488 -29.58 14.76 10.92
N SER A 489 -29.42 15.15 9.65
CA SER A 489 -29.04 16.50 9.24
C SER A 489 -30.11 17.52 9.66
N GLY A 490 -31.40 17.20 9.47
CA GLY A 490 -32.50 18.03 9.93
C GLY A 490 -32.55 18.18 11.45
N ALA A 491 -32.25 17.12 12.21
CA ALA A 491 -32.12 17.19 13.67
C ALA A 491 -30.97 18.13 14.08
N ARG A 492 -29.82 17.99 13.43
CA ARG A 492 -28.64 18.82 13.67
C ARG A 492 -28.84 20.30 13.31
N SER A 493 -29.60 20.59 12.26
CA SER A 493 -29.96 21.95 11.85
C SER A 493 -31.02 22.59 12.73
N ALA A 494 -31.94 21.78 13.28
CA ALA A 494 -32.99 22.26 14.18
C ALA A 494 -32.46 22.64 15.58
N LEU A 495 -31.29 22.15 15.97
CA LEU A 495 -30.59 22.55 17.19
C LEU A 495 -30.17 24.02 17.12
N ASP A 496 -30.52 24.79 18.16
CA ASP A 496 -29.99 26.14 18.28
C ASP A 496 -28.47 26.12 18.53
N ALA A 497 -27.80 27.20 18.14
CA ALA A 497 -26.35 27.26 18.18
C ALA A 497 -25.76 27.17 19.61
N ASP A 498 -26.48 27.65 20.63
CA ASP A 498 -26.03 27.57 22.03
C ASP A 498 -26.13 26.12 22.53
N ARG A 499 -27.27 25.48 22.31
CA ARG A 499 -27.49 24.08 22.73
C ARG A 499 -26.58 23.12 21.98
N ARG A 500 -26.34 23.35 20.69
CA ARG A 500 -25.40 22.53 19.90
C ARG A 500 -23.98 22.62 20.46
N ARG A 501 -23.53 23.83 20.86
CA ARG A 501 -22.23 24.02 21.50
C ARG A 501 -22.14 23.26 22.82
N GLU A 502 -23.14 23.41 23.69
CA GLU A 502 -23.21 22.71 24.99
C GLU A 502 -23.13 21.19 24.81
N ARG A 503 -23.91 20.62 23.88
CA ARG A 503 -23.89 19.18 23.60
C ARG A 503 -22.56 18.70 23.04
N HIS A 504 -21.91 19.48 22.18
CA HIS A 504 -20.57 19.12 21.71
C HIS A 504 -19.56 19.03 22.86
N GLY A 505 -19.62 19.94 23.85
CA GLY A 505 -18.74 19.90 25.03
C GLY A 505 -19.02 18.69 25.95
N GLU A 506 -20.29 18.35 26.16
CA GLU A 506 -20.67 17.15 26.93
C GLU A 506 -20.22 15.85 26.24
N ILE A 507 -20.38 15.75 24.92
CA ILE A 507 -19.92 14.61 24.13
C ILE A 507 -18.39 14.51 24.18
N ALA A 508 -17.67 15.62 24.00
CA ALA A 508 -16.21 15.63 24.10
C ALA A 508 -15.73 15.14 25.47
N THR A 509 -16.38 15.59 26.54
CA THR A 509 -16.04 15.19 27.92
C THR A 509 -16.29 13.69 28.15
N LEU A 510 -17.36 13.13 27.58
CA LEU A 510 -17.64 11.70 27.65
C LEU A 510 -16.57 10.89 26.90
N LEU A 511 -16.26 11.26 25.65
CA LEU A 511 -15.27 10.58 24.82
C LEU A 511 -13.87 10.65 25.42
N ALA A 512 -13.51 11.77 26.06
CA ALA A 512 -12.22 11.93 26.74
C ALA A 512 -12.06 11.06 28.00
N ALA A 513 -13.12 10.42 28.48
CA ALA A 513 -13.11 9.54 29.63
C ALA A 513 -12.97 8.05 29.28
N ASP A 514 -12.95 7.70 27.98
CA ASP A 514 -12.77 6.33 27.51
C ASP A 514 -11.32 5.83 27.74
N ASP A 515 -11.15 4.51 27.84
CA ASP A 515 -9.84 3.87 28.08
C ASP A 515 -8.87 4.02 26.89
N ASP A 516 -9.41 4.22 25.67
CA ASP A 516 -8.68 4.45 24.43
C ASP A 516 -9.28 5.65 23.69
N PRO A 517 -8.92 6.89 24.09
CA PRO A 517 -9.53 8.09 23.58
C PRO A 517 -9.05 8.40 22.15
N ASN A 518 -9.99 8.51 21.20
CA ASN A 518 -9.69 9.05 19.88
C ASN A 518 -9.57 10.59 19.97
N HIS A 519 -8.34 11.10 20.07
CA HIS A 519 -8.06 12.51 20.29
C HIS A 519 -8.55 13.43 19.17
N ALA A 520 -8.55 12.97 17.92
CA ALA A 520 -9.04 13.75 16.78
C ALA A 520 -10.56 13.99 16.87
N ARG A 521 -11.33 12.96 17.25
CA ARG A 521 -12.79 13.07 17.49
C ARG A 521 -13.08 14.03 18.63
N ILE A 522 -12.37 13.86 19.74
CA ILE A 522 -12.52 14.71 20.92
C ILE A 522 -12.19 16.18 20.58
N ALA A 523 -11.10 16.42 19.83
CA ALA A 523 -10.69 17.75 19.40
C ALA A 523 -11.78 18.44 18.57
N THR A 524 -12.35 17.73 17.59
CA THR A 524 -13.43 18.24 16.75
C THR A 524 -14.68 18.61 17.55
N HIS A 525 -15.03 17.82 18.57
CA HIS A 525 -16.15 18.14 19.46
C HIS A 525 -15.85 19.36 20.34
N PHE A 526 -14.67 19.48 20.94
CA PHE A 526 -14.32 20.70 21.70
C PHE A 526 -14.25 21.95 20.81
N ASP A 527 -13.75 21.83 19.58
CA ASP A 527 -13.70 22.94 18.62
C ASP A 527 -15.11 23.44 18.28
N ARG A 528 -16.04 22.50 18.01
CA ARG A 528 -17.46 22.81 17.77
C ARG A 528 -18.20 23.31 19.02
N ALA A 529 -17.67 23.04 20.22
CA ALA A 529 -18.18 23.55 21.49
C ALA A 529 -17.71 24.98 21.79
N ASP A 530 -16.81 25.55 20.97
CA ASP A 530 -16.11 26.83 21.24
C ASP A 530 -15.22 26.75 22.50
N GLU A 531 -14.74 25.55 22.83
CA GLU A 531 -13.80 25.30 23.92
C GLU A 531 -12.36 25.24 23.39
N ALA A 532 -11.91 26.36 22.80
CA ALA A 532 -10.65 26.48 22.07
C ALA A 532 -9.42 25.93 22.81
N ALA A 533 -9.32 26.13 24.13
CA ALA A 533 -8.17 25.64 24.91
C ALA A 533 -8.13 24.10 25.02
N ALA A 534 -9.29 23.46 25.15
CA ALA A 534 -9.40 22.00 25.18
C ALA A 534 -9.20 21.40 23.78
N ALA A 535 -9.77 22.03 22.76
CA ALA A 535 -9.60 21.64 21.36
C ALA A 535 -8.11 21.69 20.93
N LEU A 536 -7.39 22.75 21.32
CA LEU A 536 -5.96 22.90 21.04
C LEU A 536 -5.15 21.71 21.57
N GLU A 537 -5.38 21.31 22.82
CA GLU A 537 -4.66 20.18 23.42
C GLU A 537 -4.96 18.87 22.71
N GLN A 538 -6.23 18.64 22.40
CA GLN A 538 -6.66 17.40 21.75
C GLN A 538 -6.18 17.30 20.30
N TYR A 539 -6.13 18.41 19.54
CA TYR A 539 -5.53 18.40 18.20
C TYR A 539 -4.01 18.12 18.23
N ARG A 540 -3.30 18.50 19.30
CA ARG A 540 -1.88 18.14 19.45
C ARG A 540 -1.68 16.65 19.68
N LEU A 541 -2.53 16.05 20.50
CA LEU A 541 -2.52 14.61 20.76
C LEU A 541 -2.94 13.84 19.50
N ALA A 542 -3.98 14.29 18.80
CA ALA A 542 -4.39 13.72 17.52
C ALA A 542 -3.27 13.73 16.47
N ALA A 543 -2.53 14.83 16.39
CA ALA A 543 -1.39 14.92 15.49
C ALA A 543 -0.26 13.95 15.90
N ALA A 544 0.00 13.79 17.20
CA ALA A 544 0.99 12.83 17.70
C ALA A 544 0.58 11.37 17.44
N ASP A 545 -0.71 11.04 17.59
CA ASP A 545 -1.26 9.73 17.22
C ASP A 545 -1.09 9.47 15.72
N ALA A 546 -1.35 10.49 14.89
CA ALA A 546 -1.13 10.42 13.45
C ALA A 546 0.36 10.28 13.08
N GLU A 547 1.28 10.93 13.79
CA GLU A 547 2.73 10.74 13.60
C GLU A 547 3.18 9.34 14.00
N ALA A 548 2.64 8.79 15.09
CA ALA A 548 2.93 7.42 15.53
C ALA A 548 2.52 6.38 14.47
N THR A 549 1.46 6.68 13.71
CA THR A 549 0.92 5.85 12.61
C THR A 549 1.49 6.20 11.24
N TYR A 550 2.51 7.07 11.17
CA TYR A 550 3.12 7.54 9.91
C TYR A 550 2.17 8.33 8.99
N ALA A 551 1.02 8.80 9.47
CA ALA A 551 0.14 9.67 8.70
C ALA A 551 0.55 11.14 8.84
N HIS A 552 1.74 11.48 8.35
CA HIS A 552 2.28 12.84 8.47
C HIS A 552 1.43 13.91 7.76
N ASP A 553 0.62 13.54 6.77
CA ASP A 553 -0.39 14.40 6.16
C ASP A 553 -1.57 14.72 7.07
N VAL A 554 -2.10 13.71 7.75
CA VAL A 554 -3.15 13.87 8.76
C VAL A 554 -2.61 14.65 9.96
N ALA A 555 -1.40 14.33 10.42
CA ALA A 555 -0.71 15.06 11.48
C ALA A 555 -0.53 16.54 11.12
N ALA A 556 -0.12 16.84 9.88
CA ALA A 556 0.01 18.22 9.41
C ALA A 556 -1.34 18.96 9.45
N ALA A 557 -2.44 18.33 9.02
CA ALA A 557 -3.77 18.94 9.09
C ALA A 557 -4.20 19.25 10.53
N HIS A 558 -3.96 18.33 11.47
CA HIS A 558 -4.23 18.57 12.89
C HIS A 558 -3.35 19.67 13.49
N TYR A 559 -2.06 19.72 13.16
CA TYR A 559 -1.18 20.81 13.57
C TYR A 559 -1.57 22.16 12.98
N GLU A 560 -2.01 22.22 11.72
CA GLU A 560 -2.52 23.44 11.10
C GLU A 560 -3.77 23.96 11.81
N ARG A 561 -4.70 23.07 12.19
CA ARG A 561 -5.88 23.47 12.96
C ARG A 561 -5.52 23.93 14.36
N ALA A 562 -4.67 23.18 15.05
CA ALA A 562 -4.12 23.57 16.35
C ALA A 562 -3.42 24.93 16.28
N LEU A 563 -2.64 25.20 15.22
CA LEU A 563 -1.92 26.45 15.02
C LEU A 563 -2.87 27.63 14.86
N SER A 564 -3.96 27.46 14.10
CA SER A 564 -5.02 28.46 13.99
C SER A 564 -5.60 28.81 15.36
N ILE A 565 -5.96 27.79 16.15
CA ILE A 565 -6.56 27.98 17.48
C ILE A 565 -5.55 28.63 18.44
N ALA A 566 -4.29 28.21 18.42
CA ALA A 566 -3.24 28.79 19.25
C ALA A 566 -3.05 30.29 18.96
N ARG A 567 -3.10 30.69 17.68
CA ARG A 567 -3.04 32.11 17.27
C ARG A 567 -4.26 32.89 17.74
N ASP A 568 -5.47 32.33 17.60
CA ASP A 568 -6.71 32.97 18.03
C ASP A 568 -6.75 33.18 19.56
N LEU A 569 -6.09 32.28 20.31
CA LEU A 569 -5.93 32.37 21.77
C LEU A 569 -4.73 33.24 22.22
N ASP A 570 -4.00 33.87 21.29
CA ASP A 570 -2.76 34.61 21.56
C ASP A 570 -1.70 33.77 22.32
N ARG A 571 -1.65 32.45 22.05
CA ARG A 571 -0.67 31.50 22.63
C ARG A 571 0.55 31.36 21.70
N ASP A 572 1.32 32.45 21.57
CA ASP A 572 2.45 32.55 20.64
C ASP A 572 3.47 31.40 20.77
N ASP A 573 3.75 30.98 22.00
CA ASP A 573 4.75 29.95 22.28
C ASP A 573 4.32 28.56 21.80
N ASP A 574 3.03 28.26 21.90
CA ASP A 574 2.41 27.05 21.36
C ASP A 574 2.33 27.11 19.83
N ALA A 575 1.99 28.28 19.28
CA ALA A 575 1.99 28.49 17.83
C ALA A 575 3.38 28.24 17.23
N LEU A 576 4.45 28.70 17.89
CA LEU A 576 5.82 28.41 17.48
C LEU A 576 6.17 26.92 17.57
N ALA A 577 5.75 26.23 18.64
CA ALA A 577 5.98 24.79 18.78
C ALA A 577 5.26 23.98 17.69
N LEU A 578 4.02 24.35 17.36
CA LEU A 578 3.24 23.72 16.29
C LEU A 578 3.85 23.94 14.90
N LEU A 579 4.44 25.12 14.66
CA LEU A 579 5.19 25.38 13.43
C LEU A 579 6.47 24.54 13.33
N GLU A 580 7.14 24.25 14.46
CA GLU A 580 8.27 23.32 14.48
C GLU A 580 7.82 21.89 14.13
N SER A 581 6.71 21.40 14.71
CA SER A 581 6.12 20.10 14.38
C SER A 581 5.68 20.00 12.91
N LEU A 582 5.04 21.04 12.36
CA LEU A 582 4.73 21.11 10.93
C LEU A 582 5.99 21.03 10.07
N GLY A 583 7.05 21.75 10.47
CA GLY A 583 8.34 21.69 9.81
C GLY A 583 8.90 20.27 9.76
N ASP A 584 8.81 19.53 10.87
CA ASP A 584 9.30 18.16 10.97
C ASP A 584 8.44 17.16 10.16
N SER A 585 7.11 17.30 10.19
CA SER A 585 6.20 16.49 9.38
C SER A 585 6.46 16.66 7.87
N HIS A 586 6.57 17.90 7.38
CA HIS A 586 6.91 18.16 5.98
C HIS A 586 8.31 17.67 5.62
N TYR A 587 9.26 17.81 6.54
CA TYR A 587 10.62 17.29 6.37
C TYR A 587 10.60 15.76 6.21
N THR A 588 9.82 15.06 7.02
CA THR A 588 9.64 13.61 6.98
C THR A 588 8.94 13.13 5.72
N ARG A 589 8.09 13.95 5.11
CA ARG A 589 7.56 13.69 3.76
C ARG A 589 8.57 13.96 2.65
N GLY A 590 9.69 14.60 3.00
CA GLY A 590 10.75 15.10 2.13
C GLY A 590 10.32 16.30 1.29
N GLU A 591 9.32 17.04 1.78
CA GLU A 591 8.86 18.32 1.25
C GLU A 591 9.73 19.44 1.82
N PHE A 592 11.02 19.38 1.51
CA PHE A 592 12.05 20.23 2.12
C PHE A 592 11.78 21.74 1.97
N ASP A 593 11.20 22.16 0.84
CA ASP A 593 10.81 23.55 0.64
C ASP A 593 9.68 24.02 1.58
N ALA A 594 8.76 23.12 1.95
CA ALA A 594 7.71 23.43 2.91
C ALA A 594 8.27 23.46 4.33
N ALA A 595 9.04 22.45 4.71
CA ALA A 595 9.74 22.38 5.98
C ALA A 595 10.59 23.64 6.24
N ASP A 596 11.38 24.05 5.23
CA ASP A 596 12.23 25.24 5.31
C ASP A 596 11.43 26.54 5.54
N ARG A 597 10.22 26.66 4.98
CA ARG A 597 9.34 27.81 5.23
C ARG A 597 8.90 27.88 6.69
N TYR A 598 8.51 26.76 7.28
CA TYR A 598 8.06 26.70 8.68
C TYR A 598 9.21 27.02 9.63
N PHE A 599 10.36 26.35 9.48
CA PHE A 599 11.54 26.62 10.29
C PHE A 599 12.06 28.05 10.13
N ARG A 600 11.96 28.64 8.92
CA ARG A 600 12.24 30.06 8.68
C ARG A 600 11.33 30.97 9.46
N TYR A 601 10.03 30.70 9.47
CA TYR A 601 9.08 31.52 10.22
C TYR A 601 9.38 31.46 11.72
N VAL A 602 9.62 30.26 12.27
CA VAL A 602 9.94 30.07 13.70
C VAL A 602 11.15 30.93 14.11
N ARG A 603 12.26 30.88 13.36
CA ARG A 603 13.47 31.65 13.70
C ARG A 603 13.31 33.17 13.55
N GLU A 604 12.38 33.64 12.72
CA GLU A 604 12.12 35.07 12.51
C GLU A 604 11.15 35.64 13.55
N ALA A 605 10.36 34.76 14.19
CA ALA A 605 9.31 35.11 15.14
C ALA A 605 9.71 34.93 16.62
N THR A 606 10.91 34.42 16.90
CA THR A 606 11.41 34.23 18.27
C THR A 606 12.80 34.84 18.48
N ASP A 607 13.07 35.28 19.71
CA ASP A 607 14.40 35.69 20.18
C ASP A 607 15.07 34.58 21.03
N GLU A 608 14.41 33.43 21.21
CA GLU A 608 14.91 32.30 21.99
C GLU A 608 16.05 31.57 21.25
N PRO A 609 17.30 31.59 21.77
CA PRO A 609 18.45 31.05 21.05
C PRO A 609 18.31 29.58 20.66
N ASP A 610 17.72 28.75 21.53
CA ASP A 610 17.63 27.31 21.29
C ASP A 610 16.66 26.96 20.16
N ARG A 611 15.49 27.62 20.09
CA ARG A 611 14.56 27.46 18.93
C ARG A 611 15.21 27.87 17.62
N ILE A 612 15.95 28.98 17.62
CA ILE A 612 16.68 29.43 16.42
C ILE A 612 17.75 28.39 16.04
N ARG A 613 18.47 27.81 17.00
CA ARG A 613 19.45 26.73 16.76
C ARG A 613 18.79 25.48 16.17
N ARG A 614 17.65 25.03 16.71
CA ARG A 614 16.90 23.88 16.18
C ARG A 614 16.44 24.11 14.74
N SER A 615 15.96 25.31 14.41
CA SER A 615 15.62 25.71 13.03
C SER A 615 16.83 25.56 12.08
N TYR A 616 18.00 26.07 12.47
CA TYR A 616 19.22 25.91 11.66
C TYR A 616 19.70 24.46 11.58
N TYR A 617 19.49 23.67 12.63
CA TYR A 617 19.81 22.25 12.64
C TYR A 617 19.01 21.51 11.57
N TYR A 618 17.70 21.68 11.50
CA TYR A 618 16.87 21.05 10.48
C TYR A 618 17.27 21.47 9.06
N GLN A 619 17.61 22.75 8.85
CA GLN A 619 18.17 23.19 7.56
C GLN A 619 19.48 22.49 7.23
N ALA A 620 20.42 22.41 8.19
CA ALA A 620 21.70 21.74 7.98
C ALA A 620 21.52 20.25 7.64
N ARG A 621 20.58 19.59 8.34
CA ARG A 621 20.16 18.19 8.11
C ARG A 621 19.58 17.99 6.70
N MET A 622 18.62 18.81 6.28
CA MET A 622 18.02 18.76 4.94
C MET A 622 19.08 18.84 3.83
N HIS A 623 19.97 19.84 3.91
CA HIS A 623 21.05 19.99 2.94
C HIS A 623 22.04 18.83 2.99
N PHE A 624 22.25 18.20 4.16
CA PHE A 624 23.15 17.06 4.27
C PHE A 624 22.59 15.84 3.53
N GLU A 625 21.29 15.61 3.64
CA GLU A 625 20.58 14.52 2.94
C GLU A 625 20.56 14.72 1.43
N GLN A 626 20.45 15.98 0.99
CA GLN A 626 20.60 16.37 -0.41
C GLN A 626 22.07 16.34 -0.89
N SER A 627 23.02 15.91 -0.04
CA SER A 627 24.46 15.90 -0.31
C SER A 627 25.09 17.27 -0.60
N GLU A 628 24.42 18.35 -0.16
CA GLU A 628 24.86 19.73 -0.30
C GLU A 628 25.73 20.15 0.90
N TYR A 629 26.85 19.45 1.10
CA TYR A 629 27.67 19.55 2.32
C TYR A 629 28.18 20.97 2.64
N GLU A 630 28.42 21.81 1.63
CA GLU A 630 28.80 23.22 1.86
C GLU A 630 27.64 24.07 2.41
N GLN A 631 26.40 23.76 2.01
CA GLN A 631 25.21 24.39 2.58
C GLN A 631 24.99 23.88 4.01
N THR A 632 25.16 22.57 4.27
CA THR A 632 25.17 22.03 5.64
C THR A 632 26.15 22.77 6.54
N LYS A 633 27.42 22.94 6.10
CA LYS A 633 28.42 23.69 6.85
C LYS A 633 27.98 25.14 7.14
N THR A 634 27.36 25.78 6.16
CA THR A 634 26.90 27.17 6.26
C THR A 634 25.79 27.32 7.30
N PHE A 635 24.74 26.49 7.23
CA PHE A 635 23.62 26.55 8.16
C PHE A 635 24.00 26.07 9.56
N ALA A 636 24.82 25.03 9.67
CA ALA A 636 25.33 24.57 10.96
C ALA A 636 26.12 25.67 11.68
N ARG A 637 27.01 26.39 10.97
CA ARG A 637 27.75 27.54 11.53
C ARG A 637 26.82 28.68 11.93
N ARG A 638 25.82 29.02 11.12
CA ARG A 638 24.84 30.05 11.48
C ARG A 638 24.09 29.72 12.77
N GLY A 639 23.74 28.45 12.98
CA GLY A 639 23.14 27.98 14.23
C GLY A 639 24.10 28.14 15.41
N LEU A 640 25.38 27.78 15.25
CA LEU A 640 26.39 27.92 16.30
C LEU A 640 26.73 29.40 16.61
N ASP A 641 26.57 30.29 15.65
CA ASP A 641 26.77 31.74 15.81
C ASP A 641 25.58 32.45 16.51
N VAL A 642 24.47 31.74 16.75
CA VAL A 642 23.33 32.26 17.54
C VAL A 642 23.79 32.49 18.97
N GLY A 643 23.67 33.74 19.45
CA GLY A 643 24.16 34.15 20.76
C GLY A 643 23.57 33.37 21.93
N GLY A 644 24.29 33.35 23.06
CA GLY A 644 23.97 32.55 24.25
C GLY A 644 25.07 31.53 24.53
N ASP A 645 25.59 31.51 25.75
CA ASP A 645 26.75 30.67 26.14
C ASP A 645 26.34 29.24 26.57
N GLU A 646 25.04 28.94 26.56
CA GLU A 646 24.51 27.65 27.00
C GLU A 646 24.69 26.58 25.91
N VAL A 647 25.22 25.43 26.32
CA VAL A 647 25.30 24.23 25.49
C VAL A 647 23.97 23.51 25.60
N THR A 648 23.34 23.25 24.45
CA THR A 648 22.05 22.54 24.37
C THR A 648 22.19 21.33 23.43
N GLU A 649 21.15 20.50 23.37
CA GLU A 649 21.11 19.37 22.42
C GLU A 649 21.24 19.85 20.97
N ALA A 650 20.60 20.98 20.63
CA ALA A 650 20.72 21.59 19.31
C ALA A 650 22.16 21.96 18.95
N VAL A 651 22.95 22.45 19.91
CA VAL A 651 24.40 22.70 19.71
C VAL A 651 25.13 21.40 19.40
N CYS A 652 24.84 20.32 20.13
CA CYS A 652 25.44 19.01 19.87
C CYS A 652 25.11 18.51 18.46
N TRP A 653 23.85 18.60 18.03
CA TRP A 653 23.44 18.18 16.69
C TRP A 653 24.04 19.04 15.58
N LEU A 654 24.12 20.37 15.75
CA LEU A 654 24.76 21.28 14.80
C LEU A 654 26.24 20.95 14.62
N VAL A 655 26.97 20.71 15.72
CA VAL A 655 28.39 20.31 15.67
C VAL A 655 28.55 18.95 14.99
N ASP A 656 27.63 18.00 15.24
CA ASP A 656 27.63 16.69 14.60
C ASP A 656 27.48 16.79 13.07
N TYR A 657 26.49 17.54 12.59
CA TYR A 657 26.29 17.73 11.15
C TYR A 657 27.42 18.53 10.50
N LEU A 658 28.01 19.50 11.21
CA LEU A 658 29.18 20.21 10.73
C LEU A 658 30.39 19.27 10.58
N GLY A 659 30.67 18.45 11.61
CA GLY A 659 31.71 17.43 11.57
C GLY A 659 31.48 16.39 10.47
N SER A 660 30.23 15.94 10.30
CA SER A 660 29.83 15.00 9.25
C SER A 660 30.00 15.58 7.85
N ALA A 661 29.65 16.85 7.64
CA ALA A 661 29.88 17.52 6.36
C ALA A 661 31.37 17.70 6.05
N HIS A 662 32.19 18.06 7.05
CA HIS A 662 33.64 18.08 6.91
C HIS A 662 34.21 16.69 6.55
N MET A 663 33.70 15.63 7.19
CA MET A 663 34.10 14.25 6.89
C MET A 663 33.73 13.85 5.46
N LYS A 664 32.53 14.21 4.97
CA LYS A 664 32.10 13.95 3.58
C LYS A 664 32.92 14.72 2.56
N CYS A 665 33.42 15.91 2.90
CA CYS A 665 34.36 16.67 2.07
C CYS A 665 35.83 16.18 2.17
N GLY A 666 36.13 15.14 2.96
CA GLY A 666 37.49 14.62 3.14
C GLY A 666 38.37 15.42 4.11
N GLU A 667 37.79 16.38 4.83
CA GLU A 667 38.49 17.27 5.76
C GLU A 667 38.57 16.61 7.16
N HIS A 668 39.27 15.48 7.25
CA HIS A 668 39.26 14.60 8.42
C HIS A 668 39.77 15.27 9.72
N GLU A 669 40.74 16.18 9.65
CA GLU A 669 41.23 16.91 10.83
C GLU A 669 40.16 17.84 11.43
N ALA A 670 39.47 18.60 10.58
CA ALA A 670 38.37 19.46 11.00
C ALA A 670 37.22 18.63 11.56
N ALA A 671 36.85 17.53 10.89
CA ALA A 671 35.83 16.60 11.39
C ALA A 671 36.19 16.05 12.79
N ARG A 672 37.46 15.66 13.00
CA ARG A 672 37.95 15.18 14.30
C ARG A 672 37.81 16.22 15.40
N GLU A 673 38.09 17.49 15.10
CA GLU A 673 37.93 18.59 16.04
C GLU A 673 36.46 18.80 16.41
N TYR A 674 35.56 18.84 15.42
CA TYR A 674 34.13 18.98 15.67
C TYR A 674 33.57 17.81 16.49
N PHE A 675 33.88 16.55 16.16
CA PHE A 675 33.38 15.43 16.95
C PHE A 675 33.97 15.38 18.38
N ARG A 676 35.19 15.87 18.61
CA ARG A 676 35.72 16.07 19.98
C ARG A 676 34.96 17.14 20.74
N THR A 677 34.60 18.23 20.07
CA THR A 677 33.77 19.30 20.63
C THR A 677 32.36 18.79 20.95
N GLN A 678 31.72 18.07 20.02
CA GLN A 678 30.44 17.39 20.25
C GLN A 678 30.51 16.49 21.48
N ARG A 679 31.54 15.64 21.59
CA ARG A 679 31.73 14.76 22.75
C ARG A 679 31.82 15.55 24.06
N SER A 680 32.60 16.62 24.08
CA SER A 680 32.73 17.47 25.28
C SER A 680 31.43 18.18 25.64
N TYR A 681 30.64 18.59 24.65
CA TYR A 681 29.34 19.23 24.87
C TYR A 681 28.30 18.22 25.37
N ALA A 682 28.20 17.07 24.72
CA ALA A 682 27.30 15.99 25.12
C ALA A 682 27.57 15.53 26.56
N ASP A 683 28.84 15.35 26.94
CA ASP A 683 29.27 15.02 28.30
C ASP A 683 28.89 16.12 29.32
N SER A 684 28.96 17.40 28.92
CA SER A 684 28.66 18.52 29.83
C SER A 684 27.17 18.69 30.16
N ILE A 685 26.28 18.12 29.34
CA ILE A 685 24.82 18.20 29.50
C ILE A 685 24.18 16.82 29.74
N ASP A 686 25.00 15.79 30.02
CA ASP A 686 24.56 14.40 30.21
C ASP A 686 23.72 13.85 29.04
N PHE A 687 24.05 14.22 27.80
CA PHE A 687 23.33 13.80 26.59
C PHE A 687 23.95 12.55 25.96
N ASP A 688 23.71 11.40 26.56
CA ASP A 688 24.34 10.12 26.24
C ASP A 688 24.12 9.65 24.78
N LEU A 689 22.98 9.98 24.16
CA LEU A 689 22.73 9.66 22.74
C LEU A 689 23.76 10.35 21.83
N SER A 690 23.97 11.65 22.02
CA SER A 690 24.99 12.40 21.27
C SER A 690 26.41 11.99 21.67
N LEU A 691 26.62 11.62 22.93
CA LEU A 691 27.90 11.12 23.40
C LEU A 691 28.29 9.83 22.64
N GLY A 692 27.40 8.84 22.57
CA GLY A 692 27.61 7.61 21.81
C GLY A 692 27.88 7.85 20.32
N ARG A 693 27.07 8.73 19.69
CA ARG A 693 27.28 9.15 18.28
C ARG A 693 28.63 9.82 18.05
N SER A 694 29.09 10.67 18.97
CA SER A 694 30.39 11.33 18.86
C SER A 694 31.55 10.34 18.89
N TYR A 695 31.46 9.29 19.72
CA TYR A 695 32.44 8.21 19.76
C TYR A 695 32.47 7.41 18.45
N GLN A 696 31.29 7.05 17.94
CA GLN A 696 31.18 6.39 16.64
C GLN A 696 31.80 7.24 15.52
N ASN A 697 31.47 8.53 15.46
CA ASN A 697 31.97 9.42 14.42
C ASN A 697 33.48 9.66 14.54
N LEU A 698 34.03 9.75 15.75
CA LEU A 698 35.47 9.74 15.98
C LEU A 698 36.12 8.43 15.52
N GLY A 699 35.47 7.29 15.76
CA GLY A 699 35.89 5.99 15.26
C GLY A 699 35.93 5.95 13.73
N ASN A 700 34.90 6.48 13.07
CA ASN A 700 34.85 6.59 11.61
C ASN A 700 35.95 7.52 11.07
N VAL A 701 36.27 8.62 11.75
CA VAL A 701 37.41 9.47 11.39
C VAL A 701 38.73 8.73 11.57
N ALA A 702 38.92 8.04 12.70
CA ALA A 702 40.12 7.23 12.97
C ALA A 702 40.32 6.14 11.91
N HIS A 703 39.24 5.47 11.49
CA HIS A 703 39.25 4.47 10.43
C HIS A 703 39.68 5.07 9.09
N ASN A 704 39.09 6.21 8.69
CA ASN A 704 39.42 6.88 7.43
C ASN A 704 40.87 7.38 7.36
N VAL A 705 41.48 7.75 8.49
CA VAL A 705 42.90 8.16 8.55
C VAL A 705 43.87 7.00 8.79
N GLY A 706 43.38 5.75 8.85
CA GLY A 706 44.19 4.53 8.97
C GLY A 706 44.56 4.11 10.39
N SER A 707 44.04 4.77 11.43
CA SER A 707 44.25 4.39 12.83
C SER A 707 43.26 3.30 13.27
N VAL A 708 43.44 2.07 12.79
CA VAL A 708 42.46 0.99 12.93
C VAL A 708 42.18 0.61 14.40
N GLU A 709 43.19 0.48 15.26
CA GLU A 709 42.99 0.12 16.67
C GLU A 709 42.29 1.24 17.46
N GLU A 710 42.63 2.50 17.20
CA GLU A 710 41.93 3.65 17.78
C GLU A 710 40.45 3.65 17.35
N ALA A 711 40.18 3.30 16.08
CA ALA A 711 38.82 3.20 15.56
C ALA A 711 38.01 2.10 16.25
N VAL A 712 38.61 0.95 16.55
CA VAL A 712 37.95 -0.14 17.31
C VAL A 712 37.56 0.36 18.69
N ASP A 713 38.50 0.89 19.46
CA ASP A 713 38.25 1.33 20.84
C ASP A 713 37.14 2.39 20.91
N LEU A 714 37.14 3.33 19.96
CA LEU A 714 36.13 4.40 19.88
C LEU A 714 34.75 3.85 19.48
N ALA A 715 34.68 2.98 18.46
CA ALA A 715 33.42 2.42 17.99
C ALA A 715 32.79 1.47 19.02
N GLU A 716 33.58 0.65 19.72
CA GLU A 716 33.10 -0.20 20.83
C GLU A 716 32.51 0.65 21.95
N ARG A 717 33.18 1.75 22.33
CA ARG A 717 32.69 2.65 23.36
C ARG A 717 31.39 3.35 22.96
N GLY A 718 31.27 3.75 21.69
CA GLY A 718 30.04 4.31 21.14
C GLY A 718 28.88 3.32 21.21
N ALA A 719 29.11 2.07 20.79
CA ALA A 719 28.09 1.02 20.83
C ALA A 719 27.63 0.70 22.27
N GLU A 720 28.56 0.64 23.24
CA GLU A 720 28.23 0.39 24.66
C GLU A 720 27.32 1.49 25.25
N ILE A 721 27.60 2.75 24.93
CA ILE A 721 26.79 3.88 25.39
C ILE A 721 25.39 3.81 24.77
N LEU A 722 25.31 3.63 23.44
CA LEU A 722 24.05 3.55 22.70
C LEU A 722 23.17 2.37 23.16
N GLU A 723 23.79 1.24 23.50
CA GLU A 723 23.10 0.09 24.09
C GLU A 723 22.56 0.40 25.48
N THR A 724 23.32 1.12 26.31
CA THR A 724 22.90 1.48 27.67
C THR A 724 21.67 2.39 27.66
N VAL A 725 21.59 3.32 26.70
CA VAL A 725 20.43 4.22 26.55
C VAL A 725 19.30 3.62 25.71
N SER A 726 19.39 2.36 25.31
CA SER A 726 18.40 1.67 24.49
C SER A 726 18.10 2.37 23.14
N ALA A 727 19.10 3.06 22.56
CA ALA A 727 19.00 3.72 21.26
C ALA A 727 19.22 2.70 20.13
N GLU A 728 18.24 1.82 19.91
CA GLU A 728 18.35 0.66 19.02
C GLU A 728 18.70 1.06 17.56
N ARG A 729 18.12 2.15 17.03
CA ARG A 729 18.36 2.59 15.64
C ARG A 729 19.79 3.08 15.44
N GLU A 730 20.28 3.95 16.31
CA GLU A 730 21.66 4.45 16.29
C GLU A 730 22.66 3.33 16.54
N LEU A 731 22.32 2.40 17.45
CA LEU A 731 23.13 1.24 17.73
C LEU A 731 23.27 0.35 16.49
N ALA A 732 22.22 0.14 15.69
CA ALA A 732 22.32 -0.64 14.45
C ALA A 732 23.34 -0.06 13.47
N ARG A 733 23.29 1.27 13.28
CA ARG A 733 24.27 2.00 12.45
C ARG A 733 25.68 1.92 13.04
N CYS A 734 25.81 2.09 14.36
CA CYS A 734 27.09 2.01 15.07
C CYS A 734 27.70 0.61 14.98
N LEU A 735 26.91 -0.45 15.13
CA LEU A 735 27.34 -1.83 14.98
C LEU A 735 27.76 -2.13 13.53
N ASN A 736 27.04 -1.62 12.53
CA ASN A 736 27.46 -1.76 11.14
C ASN A 736 28.85 -1.12 10.90
N ASP A 737 29.07 0.10 11.41
CA ASP A 737 30.37 0.77 11.29
C ASP A 737 31.47 0.05 12.08
N LEU A 738 31.19 -0.38 13.31
CA LEU A 738 32.10 -1.18 14.13
C LEU A 738 32.51 -2.48 13.42
N ALA A 739 31.56 -3.15 12.78
CA ALA A 739 31.83 -4.37 12.02
C ALA A 739 32.75 -4.11 10.80
N ILE A 740 32.58 -2.98 10.11
CA ILE A 740 33.51 -2.54 9.06
C ILE A 740 34.92 -2.33 9.62
N VAL A 741 35.03 -1.70 10.79
CA VAL A 741 36.30 -1.48 11.48
C VAL A 741 36.93 -2.82 11.91
N TYR A 742 36.15 -3.75 12.47
CA TYR A 742 36.63 -5.10 12.78
C TYR A 742 37.16 -5.85 11.56
N SER A 743 36.46 -5.77 10.41
CA SER A 743 36.96 -6.36 9.17
C SER A 743 38.28 -5.72 8.73
N SER A 744 38.40 -4.40 8.87
CA SER A 744 39.64 -3.66 8.55
C SER A 744 40.79 -4.02 9.49
N ALA A 745 40.48 -4.42 10.73
CA ALA A 745 41.42 -4.93 11.71
C ALA A 745 41.75 -6.43 11.54
N GLY A 746 41.25 -7.09 10.48
CA GLY A 746 41.41 -8.53 10.25
C GLY A 746 40.58 -9.42 11.20
N ARG A 747 39.68 -8.86 12.01
CA ARG A 747 38.82 -9.58 12.96
C ARG A 747 37.51 -9.98 12.28
N ASN A 748 37.58 -10.77 11.20
CA ASN A 748 36.43 -11.11 10.36
C ASN A 748 35.30 -11.84 11.11
N GLU A 749 35.62 -12.74 12.04
CA GLU A 749 34.63 -13.48 12.82
C GLU A 749 33.80 -12.54 13.73
N ALA A 750 34.49 -11.58 14.38
CA ALA A 750 33.83 -10.52 15.13
C ALA A 750 33.00 -9.60 14.22
N ALA A 751 33.52 -9.23 13.05
CA ALA A 751 32.77 -8.45 12.07
C ALA A 751 31.47 -9.14 11.65
N ALA A 752 31.51 -10.45 11.34
CA ALA A 752 30.34 -11.22 10.95
C ALA A 752 29.29 -11.30 12.08
N GLU A 753 29.71 -11.46 13.32
CA GLU A 753 28.82 -11.42 14.50
C GLU A 753 28.17 -10.05 14.65
N THR A 754 28.97 -8.98 14.59
CA THR A 754 28.49 -7.62 14.74
C THR A 754 27.55 -7.19 13.60
N PHE A 755 27.81 -7.60 12.35
CA PHE A 755 26.87 -7.37 11.24
C PHE A 755 25.54 -8.12 11.43
N ARG A 756 25.57 -9.36 11.96
CA ARG A 756 24.35 -10.11 12.28
C ARG A 756 23.52 -9.40 13.33
N ARG A 757 24.16 -8.92 14.40
CA ARG A 757 23.50 -8.11 15.43
C ARG A 757 22.93 -6.80 14.87
N ALA A 758 23.68 -6.09 14.01
CA ALA A 758 23.20 -4.88 13.34
C ALA A 758 21.98 -5.16 12.46
N HIS A 759 21.99 -6.29 11.73
CA HIS A 759 20.88 -6.75 10.91
C HIS A 759 19.62 -7.06 11.73
N GLU A 760 19.75 -7.85 12.79
CA GLU A 760 18.63 -8.19 13.69
C GLU A 760 18.03 -6.94 14.35
N LEU A 761 18.88 -6.00 14.75
CA LEU A 761 18.46 -4.72 15.32
C LEU A 761 17.73 -3.85 14.30
N ALA A 762 18.23 -3.78 13.07
CA ALA A 762 17.58 -3.07 11.98
C ALA A 762 16.25 -3.71 11.56
N GLU A 763 16.14 -5.04 11.61
CA GLU A 763 14.89 -5.76 11.37
C GLU A 763 13.85 -5.46 12.45
N ARG A 764 14.22 -5.53 13.73
CA ARG A 764 13.31 -5.23 14.85
C ARG A 764 12.83 -3.78 14.85
N THR A 765 13.67 -2.85 14.43
CA THR A 765 13.36 -1.41 14.38
C THR A 765 12.71 -0.97 13.07
N GLY A 766 12.42 -1.89 12.13
CA GLY A 766 11.85 -1.54 10.82
C GLY A 766 12.79 -0.72 9.91
N ASN A 767 14.07 -0.54 10.27
CA ASN A 767 15.01 0.25 9.48
C ASN A 767 15.51 -0.53 8.26
N VAL A 768 14.73 -0.50 7.18
CA VAL A 768 14.99 -1.22 5.92
C VAL A 768 16.36 -0.88 5.34
N ARG A 769 16.75 0.40 5.34
CA ARG A 769 18.04 0.85 4.79
C ARG A 769 19.23 0.32 5.60
N ALA A 770 19.18 0.41 6.93
CA ALA A 770 20.21 -0.16 7.80
C ALA A 770 20.28 -1.68 7.65
N ARG A 771 19.13 -2.35 7.49
CA ARG A 771 19.06 -3.80 7.24
C ARG A 771 19.74 -4.16 5.92
N ILE A 772 19.43 -3.46 4.83
CA ILE A 772 20.07 -3.62 3.52
C ILE A 772 21.59 -3.50 3.63
N LEU A 773 22.09 -2.45 4.28
CA LEU A 773 23.52 -2.20 4.45
C LEU A 773 24.20 -3.32 5.26
N ALA A 774 23.63 -3.67 6.41
CA ALA A 774 24.18 -4.72 7.28
C ALA A 774 24.18 -6.10 6.58
N THR A 775 23.10 -6.45 5.87
CA THR A 775 23.01 -7.71 5.13
C THR A 775 24.01 -7.78 3.97
N ASN A 776 24.17 -6.68 3.23
CA ASN A 776 25.15 -6.62 2.13
C ASN A 776 26.59 -6.75 2.65
N ASN A 777 26.91 -6.06 3.74
CA ASN A 777 28.23 -6.12 4.35
C ASN A 777 28.52 -7.51 4.96
N LEU A 778 27.53 -8.14 5.60
CA LEU A 778 27.62 -9.53 6.04
C LEU A 778 27.91 -10.48 4.86
N GLY A 779 27.22 -10.28 3.72
CA GLY A 779 27.50 -11.00 2.49
C GLY A 779 28.95 -10.85 2.03
N THR A 780 29.52 -9.65 2.15
CA THR A 780 30.91 -9.35 1.77
C THR A 780 31.90 -10.07 2.69
N ILE A 781 31.64 -10.17 4.00
CA ILE A 781 32.49 -10.92 4.93
C ILE A 781 32.44 -12.42 4.62
N LEU A 782 31.24 -12.98 4.45
CA LEU A 782 31.06 -14.39 4.08
C LEU A 782 31.75 -14.72 2.75
N GLN A 783 31.75 -13.77 1.81
CA GLN A 783 32.48 -13.88 0.56
C GLN A 783 33.99 -13.94 0.77
N LYS A 784 34.56 -13.05 1.60
CA LYS A 784 36.00 -13.07 1.94
C LYS A 784 36.42 -14.38 2.62
N GLU A 785 35.54 -15.00 3.40
CA GLU A 785 35.77 -16.28 4.08
C GLU A 785 35.60 -17.51 3.16
N GLY A 786 35.17 -17.31 1.90
CA GLY A 786 34.92 -18.40 0.96
C GLY A 786 33.57 -19.11 1.14
N ASN A 787 32.67 -18.59 1.99
CA ASN A 787 31.35 -19.15 2.20
C ASN A 787 30.35 -18.67 1.13
N TRP A 788 30.58 -19.10 -0.11
CA TRP A 788 29.85 -18.67 -1.31
C TRP A 788 28.34 -18.82 -1.18
N SER A 789 27.88 -19.96 -0.64
CA SER A 789 26.46 -20.25 -0.54
C SER A 789 25.73 -19.29 0.41
N ALA A 790 26.36 -18.96 1.55
CA ALA A 790 25.80 -18.04 2.52
C ALA A 790 25.84 -16.59 2.00
N ALA A 791 26.95 -16.19 1.37
CA ALA A 791 27.08 -14.87 0.75
C ALA A 791 26.01 -14.64 -0.33
N LYS A 792 25.82 -15.60 -1.26
CA LYS A 792 24.76 -15.52 -2.30
C LYS A 792 23.36 -15.41 -1.69
N ARG A 793 23.07 -16.11 -0.58
CA ARG A 793 21.77 -15.95 0.12
C ARG A 793 21.58 -14.54 0.65
N ARG A 794 22.61 -13.94 1.25
CA ARG A 794 22.56 -12.55 1.75
C ARG A 794 22.38 -11.54 0.63
N TYR A 795 23.05 -11.69 -0.51
CA TYR A 795 22.84 -10.79 -1.64
C TYR A 795 21.45 -10.91 -2.29
N ARG A 796 20.84 -12.10 -2.29
CA ARG A 796 19.43 -12.25 -2.69
C ARG A 796 18.50 -11.54 -1.73
N GLU A 797 18.69 -11.73 -0.42
CA GLU A 797 17.93 -11.02 0.60
C GLU A 797 18.03 -9.49 0.43
N VAL A 798 19.23 -8.96 0.15
CA VAL A 798 19.40 -7.53 -0.16
C VAL A 798 18.63 -7.12 -1.39
N THR A 799 18.68 -7.90 -2.46
CA THR A 799 17.96 -7.61 -3.72
C THR A 799 16.45 -7.56 -3.46
N ASP A 800 15.91 -8.54 -2.72
CA ASP A 800 14.48 -8.60 -2.39
C ASP A 800 14.03 -7.44 -1.48
N LEU A 801 14.88 -7.03 -0.53
CA LEU A 801 14.61 -5.88 0.34
C LEU A 801 14.69 -4.56 -0.43
N ALA A 802 15.70 -4.41 -1.27
CA ALA A 802 15.95 -3.18 -2.04
C ALA A 802 14.91 -2.99 -3.16
N ASP A 803 14.53 -4.06 -3.86
CA ASP A 803 13.47 -4.01 -4.89
C ASP A 803 12.12 -3.61 -4.27
N ARG A 804 11.79 -4.12 -3.07
CA ARG A 804 10.61 -3.68 -2.29
C ARG A 804 10.68 -2.23 -1.81
N ALA A 805 11.88 -1.73 -1.53
CA ALA A 805 12.10 -0.36 -1.08
C ALA A 805 12.28 0.65 -2.23
N GLY A 806 12.35 0.18 -3.49
CA GLY A 806 12.70 1.02 -4.64
C GLY A 806 14.17 1.50 -4.67
N ASP A 807 15.07 0.90 -3.87
CA ASP A 807 16.49 1.28 -3.83
C ASP A 807 17.29 0.57 -4.95
N THR A 808 17.23 1.16 -6.14
CA THR A 808 17.94 0.65 -7.34
C THR A 808 19.46 0.57 -7.14
N ASN A 809 20.04 1.43 -6.31
CA ASN A 809 21.47 1.44 -6.01
C ASN A 809 21.88 0.22 -5.17
N ALA A 810 21.12 -0.09 -4.12
CA ALA A 810 21.36 -1.28 -3.30
C ALA A 810 21.16 -2.57 -4.10
N THR A 811 20.12 -2.62 -4.93
CA THR A 811 19.87 -3.73 -5.87
C THR A 811 21.06 -3.96 -6.80
N ALA A 812 21.57 -2.90 -7.44
CA ALA A 812 22.74 -3.00 -8.33
C ALA A 812 24.00 -3.45 -7.59
N LEU A 813 24.22 -2.95 -6.38
CA LEU A 813 25.37 -3.31 -5.55
C LEU A 813 25.36 -4.80 -5.17
N ALA A 814 24.21 -5.34 -4.74
CA ALA A 814 24.06 -6.74 -4.39
C ALA A 814 24.24 -7.66 -5.61
N ARG A 815 23.69 -7.29 -6.77
CA ARG A 815 23.88 -8.01 -8.04
C ARG A 815 25.35 -8.01 -8.46
N TRP A 816 26.03 -6.87 -8.36
CA TRP A 816 27.46 -6.77 -8.63
C TRP A 816 28.26 -7.70 -7.70
N ASN A 817 28.02 -7.65 -6.39
CA ASN A 817 28.71 -8.50 -5.42
C ASN A 817 28.48 -10.00 -5.69
N ALA A 818 27.24 -10.41 -5.98
CA ALA A 818 26.93 -11.79 -6.36
C ALA A 818 27.68 -12.23 -7.63
N SER A 819 27.80 -11.33 -8.61
CA SER A 819 28.53 -11.59 -9.86
C SER A 819 30.03 -11.79 -9.65
N LEU A 820 30.62 -11.15 -8.62
CA LEU A 820 32.01 -11.41 -8.24
C LEU A 820 32.21 -12.80 -7.66
N ILE A 821 31.20 -13.38 -7.01
CA ILE A 821 31.24 -14.78 -6.59
C ILE A 821 31.24 -15.70 -7.80
N GLU A 822 30.37 -15.45 -8.80
CA GLU A 822 30.34 -16.25 -10.02
C GLU A 822 31.68 -16.18 -10.76
N LEU A 823 32.28 -15.00 -10.84
CA LEU A 823 33.61 -14.81 -11.42
C LEU A 823 34.69 -15.65 -10.70
N SER A 824 34.64 -15.72 -9.35
CA SER A 824 35.58 -16.50 -8.55
C SER A 824 35.38 -18.01 -8.69
N LEU A 825 34.13 -18.46 -8.76
CA LEU A 825 33.76 -19.87 -8.95
C LEU A 825 33.95 -20.35 -10.40
N GLY A 826 34.16 -19.43 -11.34
CA GLY A 826 34.34 -19.74 -12.75
C GLY A 826 33.04 -19.81 -13.55
N ASP A 827 31.92 -19.29 -13.08
CA ASP A 827 30.75 -19.12 -13.96
C ASP A 827 30.83 -17.76 -14.66
N LEU A 828 31.71 -17.66 -15.67
CA LEU A 828 31.95 -16.41 -16.39
C LEU A 828 30.70 -15.89 -17.12
N PRO A 829 29.87 -16.73 -17.78
CA PRO A 829 28.61 -16.27 -18.37
C PRO A 829 27.66 -15.62 -17.35
N ALA A 830 27.43 -16.26 -16.20
CA ALA A 830 26.59 -15.70 -15.15
C ALA A 830 27.18 -14.40 -14.57
N ALA A 831 28.51 -14.34 -14.41
CA ALA A 831 29.19 -13.14 -13.96
C ALA A 831 28.99 -11.95 -14.92
N ILE A 832 29.09 -12.17 -16.24
CA ILE A 832 28.88 -11.12 -17.24
C ILE A 832 27.43 -10.62 -17.21
N ASP A 833 26.44 -11.53 -17.25
CA ASP A 833 25.01 -11.18 -17.21
C ASP A 833 24.67 -10.37 -15.95
N GLY A 834 25.12 -10.82 -14.78
CA GLY A 834 24.87 -10.12 -13.52
C GLY A 834 25.52 -8.74 -13.44
N LEU A 835 26.75 -8.59 -13.94
CA LEU A 835 27.44 -7.29 -14.02
C LEU A 835 26.76 -6.32 -14.99
N GLU A 836 26.26 -6.81 -16.13
CA GLU A 836 25.51 -5.99 -17.10
C GLU A 836 24.18 -5.53 -16.52
N ARG A 837 23.45 -6.42 -15.84
CA ARG A 837 22.21 -6.06 -15.14
C ARG A 837 22.44 -5.06 -14.02
N ALA A 838 23.50 -5.23 -13.22
CA ALA A 838 23.86 -4.27 -12.18
C ALA A 838 24.11 -2.88 -12.78
N LEU A 839 24.86 -2.81 -13.88
CA LEU A 839 25.12 -1.55 -14.57
C LEU A 839 23.86 -0.91 -15.19
N ALA A 840 22.94 -1.72 -15.71
CA ALA A 840 21.68 -1.25 -16.30
C ALA A 840 20.64 -0.79 -15.27
N THR A 841 20.79 -1.17 -14.00
CA THR A 841 19.84 -0.84 -12.92
C THR A 841 20.02 0.60 -12.39
N VAL A 842 21.21 1.19 -12.57
CA VAL A 842 21.56 2.51 -12.01
C VAL A 842 21.56 3.60 -13.10
N ASP A 843 21.02 4.78 -12.77
CA ASP A 843 21.06 5.96 -13.64
C ASP A 843 22.49 6.54 -13.76
N ASP A 844 22.74 7.28 -14.84
CA ASP A 844 24.05 7.85 -15.17
C ASP A 844 24.56 8.84 -14.10
N ALA A 845 23.66 9.53 -13.41
CA ALA A 845 23.99 10.57 -12.43
C ALA A 845 24.30 10.04 -11.03
N GLU A 846 23.88 8.81 -10.69
CA GLU A 846 23.95 8.30 -9.33
C GLU A 846 25.14 7.35 -9.09
N ASN A 847 25.71 7.46 -7.87
CA ASN A 847 26.73 6.56 -7.34
C ASN A 847 27.90 6.22 -8.31
N VAL A 848 28.46 7.27 -8.94
CA VAL A 848 29.49 7.15 -9.99
C VAL A 848 30.68 6.27 -9.57
N LYS A 849 31.05 6.28 -8.29
CA LYS A 849 32.13 5.45 -7.74
C LYS A 849 31.86 3.95 -7.94
N ASN A 850 30.64 3.49 -7.63
CA ASN A 850 30.26 2.09 -7.83
C ASN A 850 30.21 1.74 -9.32
N ARG A 851 29.73 2.65 -10.17
CA ARG A 851 29.74 2.44 -11.63
C ARG A 851 31.15 2.21 -12.19
N VAL A 852 32.16 2.94 -11.69
CA VAL A 852 33.56 2.68 -12.05
C VAL A 852 33.99 1.26 -11.69
N HIS A 853 33.58 0.75 -10.52
CA HIS A 853 33.83 -0.65 -10.14
C HIS A 853 33.12 -1.63 -11.08
N TYR A 854 31.87 -1.36 -11.46
CA TYR A 854 31.09 -2.21 -12.37
C TYR A 854 31.77 -2.30 -13.73
N TYR A 855 32.15 -1.16 -14.31
CA TYR A 855 32.87 -1.09 -15.58
C TYR A 855 34.20 -1.83 -15.53
N THR A 856 34.96 -1.66 -14.45
CA THR A 856 36.28 -2.28 -14.32
C THR A 856 36.18 -3.80 -14.19
N ASN A 857 35.21 -4.31 -13.42
CA ASN A 857 35.00 -5.75 -13.28
C ASN A 857 34.38 -6.38 -14.53
N LEU A 858 33.51 -5.65 -15.24
CA LEU A 858 32.98 -6.08 -16.53
C LEU A 858 34.07 -6.12 -17.60
N ALA A 859 35.01 -5.16 -17.60
CA ALA A 859 36.19 -5.20 -18.46
C ALA A 859 37.05 -6.44 -18.19
N TRP A 860 37.22 -6.79 -16.91
CA TRP A 860 37.93 -8.00 -16.52
C TRP A 860 37.23 -9.29 -16.96
N ALA A 861 35.92 -9.40 -16.74
CA ALA A 861 35.15 -10.56 -17.18
C ALA A 861 35.20 -10.73 -18.70
N TYR A 862 35.07 -9.62 -19.46
CA TYR A 862 35.20 -9.65 -20.91
C TYR A 862 36.60 -10.00 -21.41
N LEU A 863 37.65 -9.61 -20.68
CA LEU A 863 39.01 -10.04 -21.00
C LEU A 863 39.16 -11.55 -20.85
N LEU A 864 38.65 -12.15 -19.76
CA LEU A 864 38.71 -13.60 -19.54
C LEU A 864 37.95 -14.39 -20.62
N ALA A 865 36.87 -13.82 -21.16
CA ALA A 865 36.10 -14.36 -22.27
C ALA A 865 36.75 -14.11 -23.66
N GLU A 866 38.00 -13.62 -23.71
CA GLU A 866 38.72 -13.27 -24.94
C GLU A 866 38.04 -12.17 -25.80
N ARG A 867 37.14 -11.37 -25.21
CA ARG A 867 36.41 -10.28 -25.87
C ARG A 867 37.11 -8.94 -25.67
N PHE A 868 38.30 -8.80 -26.26
CA PHE A 868 39.20 -7.67 -26.00
C PHE A 868 38.61 -6.28 -26.31
N ASP A 869 37.78 -6.14 -27.35
CA ASP A 869 37.21 -4.82 -27.69
C ASP A 869 36.19 -4.34 -26.65
N SER A 870 35.38 -5.25 -26.12
CA SER A 870 34.51 -4.96 -24.98
C SER A 870 35.34 -4.64 -23.74
N ALA A 871 36.35 -5.46 -23.43
CA ALA A 871 37.23 -5.22 -22.29
C ALA A 871 37.88 -3.83 -22.34
N TYR A 872 38.43 -3.45 -23.50
CA TYR A 872 39.04 -2.13 -23.71
C TYR A 872 38.02 -1.00 -23.57
N ARG A 873 36.81 -1.15 -24.14
CA ARG A 873 35.76 -0.13 -24.04
C ARG A 873 35.37 0.12 -22.58
N TYR A 874 35.13 -0.93 -21.81
CA TYR A 874 34.67 -0.79 -20.42
C TYR A 874 35.77 -0.26 -19.50
N VAL A 875 37.03 -0.71 -19.63
CA VAL A 875 38.12 -0.15 -18.81
C VAL A 875 38.36 1.33 -19.15
N ALA A 876 38.28 1.72 -20.42
CA ALA A 876 38.45 3.11 -20.84
C ALA A 876 37.33 4.00 -20.27
N THR A 877 36.08 3.52 -20.28
CA THR A 877 34.94 4.22 -19.66
C THR A 877 35.13 4.37 -18.15
N GLY A 878 35.50 3.28 -17.44
CA GLY A 878 35.77 3.33 -16.01
C GLY A 878 36.90 4.29 -15.64
N GLN A 879 38.00 4.28 -16.39
CA GLN A 879 39.13 5.20 -16.21
C GLN A 879 38.74 6.66 -16.45
N ARG A 880 37.94 6.92 -17.48
CA ARG A 880 37.44 8.27 -17.79
C ARG A 880 36.58 8.80 -16.65
N LEU A 881 35.60 8.02 -16.18
CA LEU A 881 34.76 8.39 -15.04
C LEU A 881 35.58 8.60 -13.77
N ALA A 882 36.54 7.71 -13.50
CA ALA A 882 37.44 7.87 -12.36
C ALA A 882 38.30 9.14 -12.44
N ALA A 883 38.67 9.58 -13.65
CA ALA A 883 39.42 10.82 -13.86
C ALA A 883 38.54 12.08 -13.75
N GLU A 884 37.30 12.02 -14.27
CA GLU A 884 36.33 13.12 -14.21
C GLU A 884 35.95 13.46 -12.75
N HIS A 885 35.91 12.46 -11.87
CA HIS A 885 35.55 12.60 -10.46
C HIS A 885 36.75 12.51 -9.48
N ASP A 886 37.97 12.53 -10.02
CA ASP A 886 39.24 12.45 -9.27
C ASP A 886 39.35 11.31 -8.24
N PHE A 887 38.81 10.14 -8.59
CA PHE A 887 38.93 8.93 -7.78
C PHE A 887 40.33 8.30 -7.94
N VAL A 888 41.34 8.83 -7.26
CA VAL A 888 42.76 8.45 -7.42
C VAL A 888 42.98 6.93 -7.34
N ARG A 889 42.46 6.26 -6.30
CA ARG A 889 42.53 4.79 -6.16
C ARG A 889 41.99 4.06 -7.39
N LEU A 890 40.82 4.48 -7.89
CA LEU A 890 40.17 3.81 -9.02
C LEU A 890 40.86 4.09 -10.36
N ARG A 891 41.54 5.24 -10.48
CA ARG A 891 42.41 5.52 -11.63
C ARG A 891 43.61 4.58 -11.64
N ILE A 892 44.20 4.29 -10.49
CA ILE A 892 45.32 3.35 -10.35
C ILE A 892 44.87 1.92 -10.69
N THR A 893 43.78 1.44 -10.11
CA THR A 893 43.27 0.09 -10.40
C THR A 893 42.82 -0.05 -11.86
N GLY A 894 42.15 0.95 -12.42
CA GLY A 894 41.78 0.97 -13.84
C GLY A 894 43.00 0.94 -14.77
N ALA A 895 44.08 1.65 -14.43
CA ALA A 895 45.35 1.59 -15.17
C ALA A 895 46.04 0.23 -15.05
N ALA A 896 45.96 -0.43 -13.89
CA ALA A 896 46.45 -1.80 -13.73
C ALA A 896 45.75 -2.74 -14.72
N TYR A 897 44.41 -2.69 -14.80
CA TYR A 897 43.63 -3.51 -15.75
C TYR A 897 43.91 -3.15 -17.22
N ALA A 898 44.03 -1.87 -17.56
CA ALA A 898 44.38 -1.44 -18.92
C ALA A 898 45.74 -2.03 -19.35
N GLY A 899 46.74 -2.01 -18.46
CA GLY A 899 48.03 -2.65 -18.71
C GLY A 899 47.93 -4.17 -18.86
N VAL A 900 47.05 -4.83 -18.10
CA VAL A 900 46.80 -6.27 -18.29
C VAL A 900 46.20 -6.56 -19.67
N ILE A 901 45.24 -5.75 -20.12
CA ILE A 901 44.63 -5.89 -21.45
C ILE A 901 45.69 -5.70 -22.55
N ALA A 902 46.56 -4.68 -22.42
CA ALA A 902 47.67 -4.46 -23.36
C ALA A 902 48.63 -5.65 -23.41
N ARG A 903 49.06 -6.15 -22.24
CA ARG A 903 49.92 -7.32 -22.12
C ARG A 903 49.31 -8.57 -22.75
N MET A 904 48.02 -8.83 -22.51
CA MET A 904 47.34 -10.00 -23.07
C MET A 904 47.14 -9.90 -24.60
N ARG A 905 47.20 -8.70 -25.19
CA ARG A 905 47.26 -8.47 -26.64
C ARG A 905 48.69 -8.57 -27.22
N GLY A 906 49.70 -8.81 -26.38
CA GLY A 906 51.11 -8.89 -26.79
C GLY A 906 51.85 -7.54 -26.78
N ASP A 907 51.19 -6.44 -26.40
CA ASP A 907 51.82 -5.12 -26.27
C ASP A 907 52.37 -4.91 -24.85
N VAL A 908 53.49 -5.58 -24.58
CA VAL A 908 54.13 -5.57 -23.26
C VAL A 908 54.75 -4.21 -22.94
N GLU A 909 55.26 -3.49 -23.95
CA GLU A 909 55.87 -2.16 -23.77
C GLU A 909 54.84 -1.15 -23.27
N THR A 910 53.68 -1.05 -23.94
CA THR A 910 52.57 -0.20 -23.48
C THR A 910 52.07 -0.62 -22.10
N ALA A 911 52.03 -1.92 -21.80
CA ALA A 911 51.61 -2.42 -20.49
C ALA A 911 52.54 -1.93 -19.36
N VAL A 912 53.86 -2.02 -19.55
CA VAL A 912 54.86 -1.52 -18.59
C VAL A 912 54.70 0.00 -18.42
N GLU A 913 54.62 0.75 -19.52
CA GLU A 913 54.49 2.21 -19.48
C GLU A 913 53.26 2.66 -18.69
N GLN A 914 52.09 2.06 -18.95
CA GLN A 914 50.84 2.44 -18.28
C GLN A 914 50.86 2.13 -16.77
N GLN A 915 51.37 0.96 -16.39
CA GLN A 915 51.38 0.53 -15.00
C GLN A 915 52.46 1.26 -14.18
N GLU A 916 53.62 1.60 -14.76
CA GLU A 916 54.62 2.46 -14.10
C GLU A 916 54.12 3.90 -13.93
N GLN A 917 53.37 4.44 -14.91
CA GLN A 917 52.69 5.72 -14.71
C GLN A 917 51.67 5.68 -13.58
N ALA A 918 50.97 4.55 -13.39
CA ALA A 918 50.08 4.37 -12.24
C ALA A 918 50.86 4.28 -10.92
N ARG A 919 52.01 3.59 -10.92
CA ARG A 919 52.90 3.47 -9.76
C ARG A 919 53.46 4.83 -9.32
N ALA A 920 53.83 5.69 -10.26
CA ALA A 920 54.27 7.05 -9.95
C ALA A 920 53.16 7.89 -9.28
N ARG A 921 51.88 7.63 -9.58
CA ARG A 921 50.75 8.28 -8.88
C ARG A 921 50.55 7.71 -7.48
N LEU A 922 50.79 6.40 -7.31
CA LEU A 922 50.75 5.75 -6.01
C LEU A 922 51.76 6.36 -5.03
N GLU A 923 52.94 6.80 -5.48
CA GLU A 923 53.91 7.48 -4.59
C GLU A 923 53.37 8.75 -3.92
N SER A 924 52.28 9.32 -4.45
CA SER A 924 51.58 10.47 -3.86
C SER A 924 50.43 10.09 -2.92
N THR A 925 50.12 8.80 -2.77
CA THR A 925 48.99 8.26 -2.00
C THR A 925 49.42 7.06 -1.17
N ASP A 926 49.28 7.10 0.15
CA ASP A 926 49.61 5.97 1.05
C ASP A 926 48.53 4.86 1.03
N ASP A 927 48.00 4.55 -0.17
CA ASP A 927 46.90 3.59 -0.37
C ASP A 927 47.45 2.18 -0.57
N VAL A 928 47.54 1.44 0.54
CA VAL A 928 48.05 0.07 0.60
C VAL A 928 47.29 -0.86 -0.35
N ILE A 929 45.97 -0.70 -0.49
CA ILE A 929 45.14 -1.58 -1.33
C ILE A 929 45.48 -1.37 -2.81
N ALA A 930 45.58 -0.12 -3.25
CA ALA A 930 46.01 0.19 -4.61
C ALA A 930 47.44 -0.28 -4.89
N GLU A 931 48.32 -0.18 -3.89
CA GLU A 931 49.73 -0.53 -3.98
C GLU A 931 49.94 -2.00 -4.29
N TRP A 932 49.50 -2.89 -3.40
CA TRP A 932 49.74 -4.32 -3.58
C TRP A 932 49.03 -4.84 -4.83
N PHE A 933 47.84 -4.33 -5.15
CA PHE A 933 47.08 -4.70 -6.34
C PHE A 933 47.82 -4.33 -7.63
N LEU A 934 48.34 -3.11 -7.71
CA LEU A 934 49.13 -2.67 -8.86
C LEU A 934 50.43 -3.47 -8.98
N LEU A 935 51.14 -3.69 -7.87
CA LEU A 935 52.41 -4.41 -7.84
C LEU A 935 52.26 -5.89 -8.24
N ASP A 936 51.17 -6.55 -7.84
CA ASP A 936 50.83 -7.91 -8.29
C ASP A 936 50.64 -7.99 -9.81
N HIS A 937 49.95 -7.01 -10.40
CA HIS A 937 49.79 -6.94 -11.85
C HIS A 937 51.09 -6.57 -12.57
N LEU A 938 51.85 -5.61 -12.03
CA LEU A 938 53.12 -5.15 -12.59
C LEU A 938 54.18 -6.25 -12.54
N SER A 939 54.20 -7.08 -11.49
CA SER A 939 55.09 -8.24 -11.40
C SER A 939 54.93 -9.18 -12.59
N ARG A 940 53.68 -9.55 -12.91
CA ARG A 940 53.37 -10.42 -14.06
C ARG A 940 53.68 -9.75 -15.40
N THR A 941 53.55 -8.44 -15.47
CA THR A 941 54.00 -7.67 -16.65
C THR A 941 55.51 -7.71 -16.80
N TYR A 942 56.28 -7.62 -15.72
CA TYR A 942 57.74 -7.76 -15.78
C TYR A 942 58.22 -9.17 -16.12
N VAL A 943 57.51 -10.20 -15.68
CA VAL A 943 57.77 -11.58 -16.16
C VAL A 943 57.63 -11.64 -17.68
N ALA A 944 56.56 -11.06 -18.24
CA ALA A 944 56.35 -11.01 -19.69
C ALA A 944 57.37 -10.13 -20.43
N ALA A 945 57.89 -9.08 -19.79
CA ALA A 945 58.93 -8.21 -20.35
C ALA A 945 60.35 -8.82 -20.30
N GLY A 946 60.53 -9.95 -19.63
CA GLY A 946 61.86 -10.56 -19.43
C GLY A 946 62.70 -9.83 -18.38
N GLU A 947 62.06 -9.19 -17.39
CA GLU A 947 62.72 -8.42 -16.31
C GLU A 947 62.52 -9.10 -14.94
N PRO A 948 63.09 -10.29 -14.69
CA PRO A 948 62.73 -11.13 -13.54
C PRO A 948 63.09 -10.51 -12.18
N SER A 949 64.14 -9.70 -12.08
CA SER A 949 64.49 -9.02 -10.83
C SER A 949 63.41 -8.02 -10.39
N ARG A 950 62.91 -7.20 -11.34
CA ARG A 950 61.83 -6.25 -11.05
C ARG A 950 60.51 -6.96 -10.79
N ALA A 951 60.26 -8.07 -11.48
CA ALA A 951 59.09 -8.91 -11.21
C ALA A 951 59.09 -9.44 -9.78
N LEU A 952 60.23 -9.96 -9.32
CA LEU A 952 60.38 -10.53 -7.98
C LEU A 952 60.26 -9.47 -6.88
N ASP A 953 60.86 -8.29 -7.08
CA ASP A 953 60.73 -7.17 -6.15
C ASP A 953 59.26 -6.76 -6.00
N CYS A 954 58.53 -6.59 -7.13
CA CYS A 954 57.11 -6.24 -7.08
C CYS A 954 56.26 -7.32 -6.41
N ALA A 955 56.49 -8.60 -6.71
CA ALA A 955 55.73 -9.69 -6.09
C ALA A 955 55.97 -9.81 -4.59
N ARG A 956 57.21 -9.65 -4.12
CA ARG A 956 57.54 -9.66 -2.68
C ARG A 956 56.89 -8.50 -1.96
N THR A 957 57.01 -7.28 -2.51
CA THR A 957 56.36 -6.12 -1.91
C THR A 957 54.85 -6.25 -1.92
N ALA A 958 54.24 -6.77 -2.99
CA ALA A 958 52.80 -7.05 -3.01
C ALA A 958 52.39 -8.04 -1.90
N HIS A 959 53.14 -9.12 -1.73
CA HIS A 959 52.89 -10.13 -0.69
C HIS A 959 53.07 -9.56 0.73
N GLU A 960 54.08 -8.71 0.95
CA GLU A 960 54.34 -8.07 2.24
C GLU A 960 53.31 -6.99 2.60
N ARG A 961 52.75 -6.30 1.60
CA ARG A 961 51.80 -5.19 1.78
C ARG A 961 50.34 -5.61 1.77
N MET A 962 50.04 -6.80 1.27
CA MET A 962 48.68 -7.30 1.21
C MET A 962 48.14 -7.54 2.63
N PRO A 963 46.92 -7.05 2.94
CA PRO A 963 46.30 -7.28 4.24
C PRO A 963 45.99 -8.76 4.49
N ASP A 964 46.17 -9.21 5.73
CA ASP A 964 45.73 -10.54 6.17
C ASP A 964 44.20 -10.67 6.13
N GLY A 965 43.69 -11.88 5.91
CA GLY A 965 42.26 -12.19 6.08
C GLY A 965 41.42 -12.28 4.81
N ASN A 966 42.04 -12.33 3.62
CA ASN A 966 41.37 -12.70 2.37
C ASN A 966 42.14 -13.81 1.63
N PRO A 967 41.78 -15.10 1.84
CA PRO A 967 42.46 -16.23 1.22
C PRO A 967 42.57 -16.12 -0.31
N GLN A 968 41.53 -15.60 -0.98
CA GLN A 968 41.55 -15.48 -2.45
C GLN A 968 42.64 -14.54 -2.96
N GLU A 969 42.84 -13.42 -2.26
CA GLU A 969 43.86 -12.44 -2.60
C GLU A 969 45.25 -12.98 -2.31
N THR A 970 45.41 -13.70 -1.19
CA THR A 970 46.66 -14.38 -0.84
C THR A 970 47.09 -15.37 -1.90
N ILE A 971 46.19 -16.28 -2.30
CA ILE A 971 46.45 -17.27 -3.33
C ILE A 971 46.86 -16.56 -4.64
N ARG A 972 46.15 -15.49 -5.02
CA ARG A 972 46.48 -14.73 -6.24
C ARG A 972 47.90 -14.17 -6.22
N VAL A 973 48.29 -13.53 -5.12
CA VAL A 973 49.63 -12.92 -4.99
C VAL A 973 50.72 -14.00 -4.91
N ASP A 974 50.42 -15.13 -4.25
CA ASP A 974 51.34 -16.27 -4.19
C ASP A 974 51.60 -16.89 -5.55
N VAL A 975 50.59 -16.99 -6.41
CA VAL A 975 50.78 -17.43 -7.81
C VAL A 975 51.68 -16.46 -8.57
N SER A 976 51.50 -15.14 -8.41
CA SER A 976 52.37 -14.13 -9.05
C SER A 976 53.81 -14.20 -8.53
N LEU A 977 54.00 -14.44 -7.23
CA LEU A 977 55.32 -14.62 -6.63
C LEU A 977 55.99 -15.90 -7.13
N GLY A 978 55.26 -17.01 -7.22
CA GLY A 978 55.75 -18.25 -7.82
C GLY A 978 56.20 -18.08 -9.27
N ALA A 979 55.41 -17.35 -10.08
CA ALA A 979 55.78 -17.01 -11.46
C ALA A 979 57.07 -16.17 -11.53
N ALA A 980 57.22 -15.19 -10.64
CA ALA A 980 58.42 -14.34 -10.57
C ALA A 980 59.66 -15.13 -10.11
N LEU A 981 59.52 -16.03 -9.13
CA LEU A 981 60.59 -16.93 -8.67
C LEU A 981 61.06 -17.86 -9.79
N ARG A 982 60.14 -18.45 -10.55
CA ARG A 982 60.45 -19.26 -11.74
C ARG A 982 61.25 -18.45 -12.77
N ALA A 983 60.77 -17.25 -13.10
CA ALA A 983 61.45 -16.36 -14.05
C ALA A 983 62.85 -15.92 -13.57
N ALA A 984 63.07 -15.82 -12.25
CA ALA A 984 64.36 -15.52 -11.65
C ALA A 984 65.30 -16.74 -11.55
N GLY A 985 64.82 -17.95 -11.89
CA GLY A 985 65.61 -19.19 -11.87
C GLY A 985 65.62 -19.93 -10.53
N ASP A 986 64.73 -19.60 -9.59
CA ASP A 986 64.60 -20.27 -8.29
C ASP A 986 63.47 -21.32 -8.34
N ALA A 987 63.77 -22.46 -8.96
CA ALA A 987 62.79 -23.50 -9.27
C ALA A 987 62.19 -24.18 -8.02
N GLU A 988 62.99 -24.41 -6.98
CA GLU A 988 62.55 -25.03 -5.73
C GLU A 988 61.55 -24.13 -5.00
N ALA A 989 61.90 -22.85 -4.79
CA ALA A 989 61.00 -21.90 -4.14
C ALA A 989 59.74 -21.62 -4.98
N ALA A 990 59.87 -21.59 -6.32
CA ALA A 990 58.72 -21.46 -7.21
C ALA A 990 57.75 -22.64 -7.07
N ARG A 991 58.26 -23.88 -7.05
CA ARG A 991 57.44 -25.09 -6.88
C ARG A 991 56.69 -25.06 -5.56
N ASP A 992 57.40 -24.89 -4.45
CA ASP A 992 56.80 -24.91 -3.11
C ASP A 992 55.65 -23.88 -3.01
N ARG A 993 55.87 -22.68 -3.55
CA ARG A 993 54.87 -21.62 -3.55
C ARG A 993 53.66 -21.94 -4.43
N LEU A 994 53.89 -22.43 -5.64
CA LEU A 994 52.83 -22.72 -6.60
C LEU A 994 52.01 -23.95 -6.21
N GLU A 995 52.63 -24.99 -5.65
CA GLU A 995 51.92 -26.17 -5.13
C GLU A 995 51.06 -25.81 -3.92
N SER A 996 51.56 -24.96 -3.01
CA SER A 996 50.76 -24.43 -1.91
C SER A 996 49.57 -23.62 -2.42
N ALA A 997 49.81 -22.67 -3.33
CA ALA A 997 48.75 -21.85 -3.91
C ALA A 997 47.72 -22.69 -4.68
N LEU A 998 48.15 -23.74 -5.38
CA LEU A 998 47.23 -24.67 -6.07
C LEU A 998 46.34 -25.43 -5.07
N ALA A 999 46.92 -25.92 -3.98
CA ALA A 999 46.16 -26.63 -2.94
C ALA A 999 45.10 -25.72 -2.29
N ASP A 1000 45.46 -24.47 -2.03
CA ASP A 1000 44.56 -23.48 -1.42
C ASP A 1000 43.52 -22.92 -2.41
N ALA A 1001 43.82 -22.91 -3.72
CA ALA A 1001 42.91 -22.43 -4.76
C ALA A 1001 41.67 -23.32 -4.94
N SER A 1002 41.81 -24.63 -4.67
CA SER A 1002 40.73 -25.60 -4.79
C SER A 1002 39.49 -25.11 -4.03
N ASP A 1003 38.35 -25.04 -4.70
CA ASP A 1003 37.06 -24.56 -4.17
C ASP A 1003 36.95 -23.06 -3.82
N LEU A 1004 38.04 -22.29 -3.89
CA LEU A 1004 38.06 -20.86 -3.59
C LEU A 1004 38.22 -19.97 -4.82
N SER A 1005 38.98 -20.38 -5.84
CA SER A 1005 39.14 -19.57 -7.06
C SER A 1005 39.58 -20.40 -8.26
N ALA A 1006 38.66 -20.57 -9.23
CA ALA A 1006 38.95 -21.25 -10.49
C ALA A 1006 40.07 -20.54 -11.26
N LEU A 1007 40.06 -19.20 -11.30
CA LEU A 1007 41.07 -18.42 -11.99
C LEU A 1007 42.47 -18.57 -11.35
N ALA A 1008 42.54 -18.62 -10.02
CA ALA A 1008 43.82 -18.80 -9.34
C ALA A 1008 44.38 -20.21 -9.59
N GLU A 1009 43.52 -21.23 -9.55
CA GLU A 1009 43.88 -22.62 -9.88
C GLU A 1009 44.41 -22.73 -11.31
N ILE A 1010 43.69 -22.19 -12.30
CA ILE A 1010 44.12 -22.16 -13.71
C ILE A 1010 45.51 -21.55 -13.85
N ARG A 1011 45.76 -20.43 -13.16
CA ARG A 1011 47.06 -19.73 -13.21
C ARG A 1011 48.17 -20.51 -12.51
N ALA A 1012 47.89 -21.10 -11.35
CA ALA A 1012 48.85 -21.93 -10.63
C ALA A 1012 49.26 -23.14 -11.47
N ARG A 1013 48.28 -23.85 -12.07
CA ARG A 1013 48.52 -24.97 -12.99
C ARG A 1013 49.37 -24.55 -14.19
N ARG A 1014 49.08 -23.40 -14.80
CA ARG A 1014 49.89 -22.88 -15.91
C ARG A 1014 51.35 -22.67 -15.54
N GLU A 1015 51.61 -22.02 -14.40
CA GLU A 1015 52.99 -21.73 -13.98
C GLU A 1015 53.72 -23.00 -13.51
N LEU A 1016 53.04 -23.96 -12.90
CA LEU A 1016 53.58 -25.29 -12.61
C LEU A 1016 53.91 -26.04 -13.91
N ALA A 1017 53.03 -26.02 -14.92
CA ALA A 1017 53.28 -26.65 -16.20
C ALA A 1017 54.54 -26.07 -16.89
N ARG A 1018 54.69 -24.75 -16.83
CA ARG A 1018 55.89 -24.05 -17.33
C ARG A 1018 57.14 -24.45 -16.55
N LEU A 1019 57.06 -24.53 -15.22
CA LEU A 1019 58.17 -24.94 -14.36
C LEU A 1019 58.61 -26.38 -14.66
N GLU A 1020 57.66 -27.32 -14.73
CA GLU A 1020 57.92 -28.73 -15.03
C GLU A 1020 58.53 -28.88 -16.44
N ARG A 1021 58.07 -28.09 -17.42
CA ARG A 1021 58.70 -28.03 -18.75
C ARG A 1021 60.13 -27.49 -18.69
N ASP A 1022 60.36 -26.40 -17.95
CA ASP A 1022 61.69 -25.78 -17.81
C ASP A 1022 62.70 -26.75 -17.16
N GLU A 1023 62.24 -27.70 -16.33
CA GLU A 1023 63.03 -28.79 -15.74
C GLU A 1023 63.10 -30.08 -16.59
N GLY A 1024 62.33 -30.16 -17.69
CA GLY A 1024 62.31 -31.31 -18.59
C GLY A 1024 61.31 -32.43 -18.23
N ASN A 1025 60.42 -32.21 -17.27
CA ASN A 1025 59.38 -33.15 -16.83
C ASN A 1025 58.12 -33.04 -17.72
N VAL A 1026 58.24 -33.43 -18.99
CA VAL A 1026 57.19 -33.21 -20.03
C VAL A 1026 55.83 -33.82 -19.64
N ASP A 1027 55.80 -35.01 -19.05
CA ASP A 1027 54.54 -35.67 -18.69
C ASP A 1027 53.80 -34.91 -17.58
N ARG A 1028 54.52 -34.43 -16.54
CA ARG A 1028 53.92 -33.62 -15.47
C ARG A 1028 53.47 -32.26 -15.99
N ALA A 1029 54.23 -31.66 -16.91
CA ALA A 1029 53.82 -30.43 -17.59
C ALA A 1029 52.50 -30.64 -18.35
N ARG A 1030 52.37 -31.76 -19.08
CA ARG A 1030 51.14 -32.11 -19.81
C ARG A 1030 49.95 -32.29 -18.87
N GLU A 1031 50.11 -33.02 -17.76
CA GLU A 1031 49.06 -33.19 -16.75
C GLU A 1031 48.53 -31.84 -16.22
N HIS A 1032 49.43 -30.89 -15.93
CA HIS A 1032 49.02 -29.56 -15.47
C HIS A 1032 48.31 -28.74 -16.55
N TYR A 1033 48.78 -28.79 -17.81
CA TYR A 1033 48.10 -28.12 -18.92
C TYR A 1033 46.70 -28.70 -19.16
N GLU A 1034 46.55 -30.03 -19.26
CA GLU A 1034 45.27 -30.69 -19.52
C GLU A 1034 44.23 -30.34 -18.45
N ALA A 1035 44.60 -30.45 -17.17
CA ALA A 1035 43.71 -30.07 -16.07
C ALA A 1035 43.36 -28.57 -16.08
N GLY A 1036 44.31 -27.71 -16.44
CA GLY A 1036 44.06 -26.28 -16.59
C GLY A 1036 43.11 -25.95 -17.74
N ILE A 1037 43.23 -26.65 -18.88
CA ILE A 1037 42.38 -26.49 -20.07
C ILE A 1037 40.95 -26.90 -19.73
N GLU A 1038 40.77 -28.07 -19.11
CA GLU A 1038 39.45 -28.56 -18.69
C GLU A 1038 38.76 -27.58 -17.75
N LEU A 1039 39.48 -27.07 -16.75
CA LEU A 1039 38.96 -26.08 -15.83
C LEU A 1039 38.64 -24.75 -16.52
N ALA A 1040 39.52 -24.25 -17.39
CA ALA A 1040 39.28 -23.01 -18.13
C ALA A 1040 38.06 -23.11 -19.07
N ALA A 1041 37.90 -24.24 -19.75
CA ALA A 1041 36.76 -24.51 -20.64
C ALA A 1041 35.45 -24.62 -19.85
N SER A 1042 35.44 -25.38 -18.75
CA SER A 1042 34.26 -25.47 -17.88
C SER A 1042 33.90 -24.12 -17.25
N ALA A 1043 34.90 -23.28 -16.99
CA ALA A 1043 34.71 -21.95 -16.44
C ALA A 1043 34.37 -20.85 -17.48
N GLY A 1044 34.30 -21.20 -18.77
CA GLY A 1044 34.10 -20.24 -19.86
C GLY A 1044 35.23 -19.22 -20.03
N MET A 1045 36.41 -19.46 -19.45
CA MET A 1045 37.57 -18.55 -19.51
C MET A 1045 38.40 -18.79 -20.78
N THR A 1046 37.79 -18.52 -21.95
CA THR A 1046 38.35 -18.81 -23.28
C THR A 1046 39.78 -18.28 -23.47
N LEU A 1047 40.11 -17.11 -22.89
CA LEU A 1047 41.47 -16.57 -22.98
C LEU A 1047 42.52 -17.54 -22.41
N TYR A 1048 42.23 -18.16 -21.27
CA TYR A 1048 43.17 -19.10 -20.63
C TYR A 1048 43.13 -20.48 -21.28
N GLU A 1049 41.95 -20.92 -21.73
CA GLU A 1049 41.81 -22.15 -22.52
C GLU A 1049 42.70 -22.12 -23.78
N THR A 1050 42.63 -21.03 -24.55
CA THR A 1050 43.45 -20.80 -25.73
C THR A 1050 44.95 -20.79 -25.37
N GLN A 1051 45.34 -20.00 -24.38
CA GLN A 1051 46.76 -19.87 -23.99
C GLN A 1051 47.37 -21.18 -23.48
N LEU A 1052 46.62 -21.94 -22.67
CA LEU A 1052 47.08 -23.23 -22.17
C LEU A 1052 47.18 -24.26 -23.30
N SER A 1053 46.22 -24.26 -24.23
CA SER A 1053 46.22 -25.15 -25.40
C SER A 1053 47.40 -24.88 -26.33
N ASP A 1054 47.69 -23.61 -26.60
CA ASP A 1054 48.85 -23.19 -27.40
C ASP A 1054 50.17 -23.60 -26.74
N GLU A 1055 50.29 -23.43 -25.41
CA GLU A 1055 51.48 -23.82 -24.66
C GLU A 1055 51.66 -25.34 -24.56
N ALA A 1056 50.56 -26.09 -24.42
CA ALA A 1056 50.56 -27.55 -24.44
C ALA A 1056 51.00 -28.09 -25.80
N ALA A 1057 50.54 -27.50 -26.90
CA ALA A 1057 50.91 -27.90 -28.26
C ALA A 1057 52.42 -27.77 -28.53
N LEU A 1058 53.10 -26.85 -27.86
CA LEU A 1058 54.57 -26.71 -27.95
C LEU A 1058 55.32 -27.89 -27.32
N LEU A 1059 54.75 -28.57 -26.33
CA LEU A 1059 55.36 -29.78 -25.75
C LEU A 1059 55.47 -30.90 -26.79
N ASP A 1060 54.46 -31.07 -27.62
CA ASP A 1060 54.42 -32.12 -28.64
C ASP A 1060 55.31 -31.79 -29.86
N ALA A 1061 55.56 -30.51 -30.11
CA ALA A 1061 56.52 -30.05 -31.12
C ALA A 1061 57.99 -30.34 -30.73
N ASP A 1062 58.33 -30.27 -29.44
CA ASP A 1062 59.68 -30.61 -28.95
C ASP A 1062 59.95 -32.12 -28.93
N VAL A 1063 58.91 -32.95 -28.78
CA VAL A 1063 59.02 -34.43 -28.83
C VAL A 1063 59.28 -34.94 -30.26
N THR A 1064 58.85 -34.22 -31.30
CA THR A 1064 59.04 -34.65 -32.70
C THR A 1064 60.42 -34.36 -33.28
N VAL A 1065 61.29 -33.62 -32.57
CA VAL A 1065 62.67 -33.31 -33.02
C VAL A 1065 63.72 -34.27 -32.45
N THR A 1066 63.39 -35.07 -31.42
CA THR A 1066 64.33 -35.99 -30.77
C THR A 1066 64.32 -37.43 -31.31
N ASP A 1067 63.31 -37.82 -32.11
CA ASP A 1067 63.24 -39.13 -32.79
C ASP A 1067 63.74 -39.08 -34.25
N GLY A 1068 64.96 -38.58 -34.46
CA GLY A 1068 65.63 -38.57 -35.76
C GLY A 1068 67.15 -38.74 -35.63
N GLU A 1069 67.61 -39.98 -35.82
CA GLU A 1069 69.01 -40.33 -36.17
C GLU A 1069 69.55 -39.55 -37.38
#